data_AF-A0AAU9VT14-F1
#
_entry.id   AF-A0AAU9VT14-F1
#
_cell.length_a   1.000
_cell.length_b   1.000
_cell.length_c   1.000
_cell.angle_alpha   90.00
_cell.angle_beta   90.00
_cell.angle_gamma   90.00
#
_symmetry.space_group_name_H-M   'P 1'
#
loop_
_entity.id
_entity.type
_entity.pdbx_description
1 polymer ?
#
loop_
_entity_poly.entity_id
_entity_poly.type
_entity_poly.pdbx_seq_one_letter_code
_entity_poly.pdbx_strand_id
1 'polypeptide(L)'
;GDVKHKRARQLFMCARAYQRLFPVTIDIGSHKEQSGCYILFFPYMDTLPGELIAQILSYLHPIYEDLPRYCTICRRWERIIQNTGLLWRHIHLHDDRDARQEFEDDYASILCHCFKKYGHFIQCIRAEDQTYFTRTEVRRLLTSLPNLTRLDIPVLSWSRVFAQSLKSAAVFKFLTIDDYRALVKRRSHFGNRRLRIHKRGIRVWDLRVLARQFKSLESLTLNINIFKLCRHGIVPILDELKLKELHLECAPYGMEELPSEESVSLPPIKALMNSRHSPTLVSLDLHYLPIGVSDLVSYLENFKFLKQLFVAFADGTNTTSSNSLVLKSSSLATLFLTGLPSRNIDSLKCVLPNLEVLLISECHYLTSVEILATNILTFILQGNCQLSRVKAHCKGLHDLLMYECPAIEPDSFKDFLSECPNIRQMEVSVDWGVIELDREHCNSLIQLTIRDVGMSLSKLKVDCPTLEYFKCSGDVFPKKQKNSKSVAGCDIEISANSLKKVQIFDIGSANRVTVHCIEAHMIQVTGLQPWQRPLIVELNASRRVGTVFLTGLTIGLAIINSTDVDYLIIENCSLAHKNKQRNMRFKCKTIRGLSLLRCSGMKSFNLHVSCVENLSIDSCSNLRDLDISASRLHCIRIIDCPHLEPVNEMLKPELYDGRISSLCVRDLVIKK
;
A
#
# COMPACT_ATOMS: atom_id res chain seq x y z
N GLY A 1 4.88 -39.96 15.81
CA GLY A 1 4.02 -38.76 15.75
C GLY A 1 4.55 -37.74 14.77
N ASP A 2 5.74 -37.22 15.02
CA ASP A 2 6.29 -36.03 14.34
C ASP A 2 6.61 -36.21 12.83
N VAL A 3 7.02 -37.43 12.41
CA VAL A 3 7.29 -37.76 10.99
C VAL A 3 6.01 -37.80 10.14
N LYS A 4 4.87 -38.22 10.71
CA LYS A 4 3.58 -38.27 9.98
C LYS A 4 2.99 -36.86 9.81
N HIS A 5 3.13 -35.99 10.81
CA HIS A 5 2.69 -34.59 10.72
C HIS A 5 3.51 -33.78 9.71
N LYS A 6 4.84 -33.98 9.68
CA LYS A 6 5.75 -33.33 8.72
C LYS A 6 5.43 -33.72 7.27
N ARG A 7 5.09 -34.99 7.02
CA ARG A 7 4.70 -35.49 5.69
C ARG A 7 3.35 -34.93 5.22
N ALA A 8 2.37 -34.80 6.12
CA ALA A 8 1.06 -34.22 5.81
C ALA A 8 1.13 -32.73 5.42
N ARG A 9 1.99 -31.94 6.10
CA ARG A 9 2.17 -30.52 5.81
C ARG A 9 2.83 -30.27 4.45
N GLN A 10 3.80 -31.12 4.08
CA GLN A 10 4.46 -31.09 2.76
C GLN A 10 3.47 -31.36 1.61
N LEU A 11 2.54 -32.30 1.82
CA LEU A 11 1.53 -32.66 0.81
C LEU A 11 0.47 -31.56 0.62
N PHE A 12 0.11 -30.86 1.70
CA PHE A 12 -0.83 -29.74 1.65
C PHE A 12 -0.31 -28.58 0.77
N MET A 13 0.99 -28.26 0.86
CA MET A 13 1.60 -27.18 0.07
C MET A 13 1.67 -27.52 -1.42
N CYS A 14 1.97 -28.78 -1.76
CA CYS A 14 1.94 -29.25 -3.15
C CYS A 14 0.52 -29.29 -3.75
N ALA A 15 -0.50 -29.65 -2.96
CA ALA A 15 -1.90 -29.61 -3.41
C ALA A 15 -2.36 -28.17 -3.72
N ARG A 16 -1.92 -27.19 -2.90
CA ARG A 16 -2.19 -25.77 -3.13
C ARG A 16 -1.49 -25.22 -4.38
N ALA A 17 -0.28 -25.69 -4.68
CA ALA A 17 0.42 -25.36 -5.93
C ALA A 17 -0.27 -25.97 -7.16
N TYR A 18 -0.77 -27.21 -7.05
CA TYR A 18 -1.52 -27.88 -8.11
C TYR A 18 -2.86 -27.18 -8.43
N GLN A 19 -3.59 -26.70 -7.41
CA GLN A 19 -4.82 -25.90 -7.59
C GLN A 19 -4.59 -24.58 -8.34
N ARG A 20 -3.37 -24.02 -8.31
CA ARG A 20 -3.03 -22.81 -9.09
C ARG A 20 -2.81 -23.10 -10.56
N LEU A 21 -2.43 -24.33 -10.92
CA LEU A 21 -2.17 -24.77 -12.30
C LEU A 21 -3.43 -25.30 -12.99
N PHE A 22 -4.36 -25.87 -12.23
CA PHE A 22 -5.61 -26.41 -12.73
C PHE A 22 -6.76 -25.91 -11.84
N PRO A 23 -7.53 -24.88 -12.28
CA PRO A 23 -8.66 -24.36 -11.52
C PRO A 23 -9.84 -25.33 -11.66
N VAL A 24 -9.74 -26.48 -11.00
CA VAL A 24 -10.88 -27.35 -10.76
C VAL A 24 -11.43 -26.98 -9.38
N THR A 25 -12.68 -26.55 -9.33
CA THR A 25 -13.43 -26.32 -8.10
C THR A 25 -13.50 -27.63 -7.33
N ILE A 26 -12.71 -27.76 -6.28
CA ILE A 26 -12.86 -28.82 -5.28
C ILE A 26 -13.43 -28.16 -4.04
N ASP A 27 -14.67 -28.51 -3.75
CA ASP A 27 -15.43 -28.04 -2.60
C ASP A 27 -14.78 -28.59 -1.31
N ILE A 28 -14.03 -27.75 -0.61
CA ILE A 28 -13.47 -28.10 0.70
C ILE A 28 -14.52 -27.75 1.74
N GLY A 29 -15.49 -28.65 1.87
CA GLY A 29 -16.50 -28.59 2.93
C GLY A 29 -15.84 -28.59 4.31
N SER A 30 -16.29 -27.66 5.15
CA SER A 30 -15.89 -27.48 6.53
C SER A 30 -16.35 -28.66 7.40
N HIS A 31 -15.48 -29.65 7.62
CA HIS A 31 -15.65 -30.60 8.71
C HIS A 31 -14.32 -30.90 9.42
N LYS A 32 -14.41 -30.84 10.75
CA LYS A 32 -13.43 -31.08 11.80
C LYS A 32 -12.32 -32.08 11.44
N GLU A 33 -11.10 -31.69 11.84
CA GLU A 33 -9.95 -32.54 12.20
C GLU A 33 -10.18 -34.06 12.07
N GLN A 34 -9.98 -34.61 10.87
CA GLN A 34 -9.68 -36.02 10.71
C GLN A 34 -8.62 -36.21 9.63
N SER A 35 -7.58 -36.96 9.99
CA SER A 35 -6.36 -37.25 9.25
C SER A 35 -6.56 -38.09 7.97
N GLY A 36 -7.75 -38.06 7.36
CA GLY A 36 -8.18 -38.92 6.25
C GLY A 36 -8.16 -38.27 4.86
N CYS A 37 -8.24 -36.94 4.74
CA CYS A 37 -8.29 -36.27 3.42
C CYS A 37 -6.92 -36.15 2.73
N TYR A 38 -5.81 -36.45 3.40
CA TYR A 38 -4.45 -36.27 2.87
C TYR A 38 -3.97 -37.40 1.96
N ILE A 39 -4.75 -38.48 1.81
CA ILE A 39 -4.38 -39.69 1.05
C ILE A 39 -4.89 -39.65 -0.40
N LEU A 40 -5.85 -38.79 -0.73
CA LEU A 40 -6.47 -38.75 -2.07
C LEU A 40 -5.61 -38.09 -3.17
N PHE A 41 -4.52 -37.40 -2.83
CA PHE A 41 -3.63 -36.76 -3.82
C PHE A 41 -2.43 -37.62 -4.25
N PHE A 42 -2.08 -38.65 -3.49
CA PHE A 42 -0.93 -39.51 -3.79
C PHE A 42 -1.09 -40.38 -5.06
N PRO A 43 -2.27 -40.95 -5.38
CA PRO A 43 -2.40 -41.81 -6.57
C PRO A 43 -2.16 -41.08 -7.88
N TYR A 44 -2.45 -39.76 -7.92
CA TYR A 44 -2.31 -38.96 -9.14
C TYR A 44 -0.89 -38.45 -9.36
N MET A 45 -0.15 -38.10 -8.30
CA MET A 45 1.22 -37.58 -8.42
C MET A 45 2.24 -38.62 -8.90
N ASP A 46 2.00 -39.90 -8.64
CA ASP A 46 2.83 -41.00 -9.17
C ASP A 46 2.60 -41.23 -10.68
N THR A 47 1.48 -40.77 -11.24
CA THR A 47 1.18 -40.88 -12.69
C THR A 47 1.67 -39.70 -13.52
N LEU A 48 1.96 -38.55 -12.90
CA LEU A 48 2.39 -37.34 -13.62
C LEU A 48 3.81 -37.51 -14.19
N PRO A 49 4.10 -37.05 -15.42
CA PRO A 49 5.46 -36.96 -15.96
C PRO A 49 6.40 -36.14 -15.06
N GLY A 50 7.70 -36.44 -15.12
CA GLY A 50 8.70 -35.79 -14.27
C GLY A 50 8.79 -34.28 -14.51
N GLU A 51 8.50 -33.85 -15.73
CA GLU A 51 8.43 -32.46 -16.17
C GLU A 51 7.30 -31.70 -15.46
N LEU A 52 6.12 -32.31 -15.33
CA LEU A 52 4.99 -31.70 -14.63
C LEU A 52 5.25 -31.61 -13.12
N ILE A 53 5.88 -32.64 -12.54
CA ILE A 53 6.29 -32.61 -11.13
C ILE A 53 7.30 -31.49 -10.91
N ALA A 54 8.30 -31.33 -11.79
CA ALA A 54 9.25 -30.23 -11.73
C ALA A 54 8.54 -28.86 -11.86
N GLN A 55 7.56 -28.73 -12.75
CA GLN A 55 6.77 -27.51 -12.88
C GLN A 55 5.99 -27.19 -11.61
N ILE A 56 5.36 -28.19 -10.98
CA ILE A 56 4.67 -28.02 -9.69
C ILE A 56 5.64 -27.57 -8.60
N LEU A 57 6.80 -28.22 -8.51
CA LEU A 57 7.84 -27.86 -7.53
C LEU A 57 8.44 -26.47 -7.78
N SER A 58 8.42 -25.96 -9.01
CA SER A 58 8.90 -24.61 -9.33
C SER A 58 8.09 -23.49 -8.69
N TYR A 59 6.85 -23.76 -8.25
CA TYR A 59 6.04 -22.82 -7.49
C TYR A 59 6.40 -22.76 -5.99
N LEU A 60 7.19 -23.71 -5.50
CA LEU A 60 7.69 -23.71 -4.13
C LEU A 60 8.98 -22.90 -4.06
N HIS A 61 9.04 -21.99 -3.10
CA HIS A 61 10.24 -21.18 -2.91
C HIS A 61 11.37 -22.05 -2.34
N PRO A 62 12.56 -22.11 -2.96
CA PRO A 62 13.60 -23.08 -2.60
C PRO A 62 14.10 -22.97 -1.15
N ILE A 63 14.07 -21.75 -0.57
CA ILE A 63 14.52 -21.46 0.80
C ILE A 63 13.35 -21.46 1.80
N TYR A 64 12.38 -20.56 1.64
CA TYR A 64 11.23 -20.44 2.56
C TYR A 64 10.40 -21.72 2.73
N GLU A 65 10.28 -22.54 1.68
CA GLU A 65 9.55 -23.82 1.74
C GLU A 65 10.48 -25.03 1.94
N ASP A 66 11.80 -24.83 2.07
CA ASP A 66 12.79 -25.90 2.21
C ASP A 66 12.64 -27.00 1.14
N LEU A 67 12.72 -26.59 -0.13
CA LEU A 67 12.60 -27.51 -1.27
C LEU A 67 13.54 -28.75 -1.17
N PRO A 68 14.79 -28.64 -0.69
CA PRO A 68 15.66 -29.81 -0.51
C PRO A 68 15.04 -30.91 0.35
N ARG A 69 14.22 -30.56 1.34
CA ARG A 69 13.56 -31.52 2.23
C ARG A 69 12.57 -32.44 1.53
N TYR A 70 12.00 -32.01 0.41
CA TYR A 70 11.09 -32.82 -0.40
C TYR A 70 11.80 -34.01 -1.08
N CYS A 71 13.14 -34.02 -1.15
CA CYS A 71 13.91 -35.19 -1.57
C CYS A 71 13.64 -36.42 -0.68
N THR A 72 13.21 -36.22 0.57
CA THR A 72 12.98 -37.32 1.52
C THR A 72 11.64 -38.04 1.33
N ILE A 73 10.76 -37.52 0.46
CA ILE A 73 9.40 -38.06 0.28
C ILE A 73 9.42 -39.36 -0.51
N CYS A 74 10.09 -39.37 -1.67
CA CYS A 74 10.30 -40.56 -2.50
C CYS A 74 11.52 -40.39 -3.44
N ARG A 75 12.08 -41.51 -3.93
CA ARG A 75 13.25 -41.53 -4.83
C ARG A 75 13.02 -40.78 -6.15
N ARG A 76 11.77 -40.75 -6.63
CA ARG A 76 11.43 -40.05 -7.87
C ARG A 76 11.58 -38.55 -7.70
N TRP A 77 11.04 -38.00 -6.62
CA TRP A 77 11.15 -36.58 -6.30
C TRP A 77 12.59 -36.19 -6.01
N GLU A 78 13.34 -37.05 -5.31
CA GLU A 78 14.77 -36.85 -5.12
C GLU A 78 15.51 -36.67 -6.46
N ARG A 79 15.29 -37.56 -7.43
CA ARG A 79 15.92 -37.46 -8.76
C ARG A 79 15.51 -36.19 -9.50
N ILE A 80 14.23 -35.83 -9.47
CA ILE A 80 13.71 -34.63 -10.14
C ILE A 80 14.32 -33.38 -9.51
N ILE A 81 14.22 -33.25 -8.19
CA ILE A 81 14.76 -32.12 -7.43
C ILE A 81 16.27 -31.99 -7.63
N GLN A 82 17.01 -33.10 -7.69
CA GLN A 82 18.46 -33.07 -7.85
C GLN A 82 18.93 -32.78 -9.28
N ASN A 83 18.21 -33.25 -10.29
CA ASN A 83 18.66 -33.17 -11.69
C ASN A 83 18.01 -32.03 -12.48
N THR A 84 16.92 -31.43 -11.99
CA THR A 84 16.25 -30.33 -12.67
C THR A 84 16.87 -28.98 -12.28
N GLY A 85 17.83 -28.51 -13.06
CA GLY A 85 18.52 -27.23 -12.83
C GLY A 85 17.60 -26.00 -12.82
N LEU A 86 16.44 -26.05 -13.49
CA LEU A 86 15.48 -24.94 -13.54
C LEU A 86 14.94 -24.56 -12.16
N LEU A 87 14.82 -25.51 -11.23
CA LEU A 87 14.36 -25.28 -9.85
C LEU A 87 15.31 -24.39 -9.04
N TRP A 88 16.59 -24.37 -9.44
CA TRP A 88 17.68 -23.75 -8.66
C TRP A 88 18.29 -22.54 -9.36
N ARG A 89 17.92 -22.30 -10.63
CA ARG A 89 18.53 -21.28 -11.48
C ARG A 89 18.40 -19.88 -10.90
N HIS A 90 17.26 -19.60 -10.27
CA HIS A 90 16.91 -18.30 -9.69
C HIS A 90 16.51 -18.45 -8.22
N ILE A 91 17.14 -17.69 -7.34
CA ILE A 91 16.79 -17.59 -5.93
C ILE A 91 16.41 -16.14 -5.65
N HIS A 92 15.12 -15.87 -5.40
CA HIS A 92 14.58 -14.53 -5.17
C HIS A 92 13.97 -14.43 -3.77
N LEU A 93 14.68 -13.77 -2.86
CA LEU A 93 14.34 -13.68 -1.45
C LEU A 93 13.72 -12.30 -1.21
N HIS A 94 12.40 -12.28 -1.02
CA HIS A 94 11.64 -11.06 -0.73
C HIS A 94 11.51 -10.83 0.78
N ASP A 95 11.48 -9.56 1.19
CA ASP A 95 11.15 -9.13 2.55
C ASP A 95 9.63 -9.24 2.75
N ASP A 96 9.14 -10.45 3.01
CA ASP A 96 7.79 -10.62 3.55
C ASP A 96 7.88 -10.21 5.03
N ARG A 97 7.57 -8.96 5.36
CA ARG A 97 7.73 -8.40 6.72
C ARG A 97 6.93 -9.17 7.78
N ASP A 98 5.96 -9.99 7.35
CA ASP A 98 5.17 -10.88 8.18
C ASP A 98 5.83 -12.27 8.39
N ALA A 99 6.90 -12.59 7.66
CA ALA A 99 7.68 -13.82 7.77
C ALA A 99 8.74 -13.72 8.88
N ARG A 100 8.27 -13.83 10.13
CA ARG A 100 8.95 -14.34 11.34
C ARG A 100 10.49 -14.30 11.32
N GLN A 101 11.08 -13.23 11.85
CA GLN A 101 12.53 -13.11 12.18
C GLN A 101 13.10 -14.32 12.95
N GLU A 102 12.23 -15.07 13.64
CA GLU A 102 12.56 -16.30 14.38
C GLU A 102 13.21 -17.40 13.53
N PHE A 103 13.08 -17.38 12.21
CA PHE A 103 13.59 -18.45 11.31
C PHE A 103 14.82 -18.04 10.48
N GLU A 104 15.47 -16.90 10.78
CA GLU A 104 16.65 -16.44 10.02
C GLU A 104 17.80 -17.47 10.02
N ASP A 105 18.02 -18.16 11.14
CA ASP A 105 19.04 -19.21 11.28
C ASP A 105 18.77 -20.43 10.40
N ASP A 106 17.50 -20.83 10.33
CA ASP A 106 17.05 -21.97 9.53
C ASP A 106 17.21 -21.65 8.04
N TYR A 107 16.78 -20.46 7.60
CA TYR A 107 16.92 -20.04 6.20
C TYR A 107 18.38 -19.91 5.77
N ALA A 108 19.26 -19.39 6.64
CA ALA A 108 20.70 -19.34 6.37
C ALA A 108 21.29 -20.74 6.17
N SER A 109 20.85 -21.71 6.98
CA SER A 109 21.30 -23.10 6.93
C SER A 109 20.82 -23.80 5.66
N ILE A 110 19.56 -23.62 5.29
CA ILE A 110 18.97 -24.14 4.03
C ILE A 110 19.69 -23.52 2.83
N LEU A 111 19.95 -22.22 2.84
CA LEU A 111 20.68 -21.55 1.77
C LEU A 111 22.11 -22.10 1.62
N CYS A 112 22.82 -22.33 2.72
CA CYS A 112 24.13 -22.97 2.71
C CYS A 112 24.06 -24.38 2.11
N HIS A 113 23.03 -25.16 2.43
CA HIS A 113 22.81 -26.47 1.83
C HIS A 113 22.60 -26.37 0.31
N CYS A 114 21.75 -25.43 -0.11
CA CYS A 114 21.47 -25.18 -1.52
C CYS A 114 22.73 -24.78 -2.29
N PHE A 115 23.56 -23.88 -1.75
CA PHE A 115 24.83 -23.49 -2.38
C PHE A 115 25.80 -24.66 -2.53
N LYS A 116 25.91 -25.53 -1.51
CA LYS A 116 26.79 -26.70 -1.57
C LYS A 116 26.33 -27.73 -2.60
N LYS A 117 25.03 -28.04 -2.64
CA LYS A 117 24.50 -29.16 -3.43
C LYS A 117 24.10 -28.75 -4.85
N TYR A 118 23.45 -27.60 -5.00
CA TYR A 118 22.87 -27.13 -6.25
C TYR A 118 23.58 -25.92 -6.85
N GLY A 119 24.69 -25.48 -6.24
CA GLY A 119 25.40 -24.25 -6.62
C GLY A 119 25.84 -24.15 -8.08
N HIS A 120 26.03 -25.29 -8.76
CA HIS A 120 26.37 -25.33 -10.18
C HIS A 120 25.20 -24.92 -11.09
N PHE A 121 23.95 -25.01 -10.64
CA PHE A 121 22.78 -24.55 -11.40
C PHE A 121 22.44 -23.07 -11.16
N ILE A 122 22.88 -22.50 -10.04
CA ILE A 122 22.48 -21.16 -9.61
C ILE A 122 23.11 -20.10 -10.52
N GLN A 123 22.27 -19.30 -11.17
CA GLN A 123 22.68 -18.22 -12.06
C GLN A 123 22.30 -16.84 -11.53
N CYS A 124 21.24 -16.74 -10.74
CA CYS A 124 20.69 -15.47 -10.27
C CYS A 124 20.33 -15.56 -8.78
N ILE A 125 20.85 -14.64 -7.99
CA ILE A 125 20.45 -14.46 -6.60
C ILE A 125 20.02 -13.01 -6.42
N ARG A 126 18.78 -12.83 -5.96
CA ARG A 126 18.21 -11.55 -5.55
C ARG A 126 17.74 -11.65 -4.12
N ALA A 127 18.08 -10.68 -3.29
CA ALA A 127 17.67 -10.67 -1.90
C ALA A 127 17.50 -9.25 -1.38
N GLU A 128 16.28 -8.91 -0.98
CA GLU A 128 15.99 -7.61 -0.37
C GLU A 128 16.16 -7.71 1.15
N ASP A 129 17.10 -6.93 1.70
CA ASP A 129 17.34 -6.76 3.14
C ASP A 129 17.60 -8.02 4.01
N GLN A 130 17.91 -9.15 3.39
CA GLN A 130 18.16 -10.44 4.06
C GLN A 130 19.50 -10.49 4.82
N THR A 131 19.46 -10.40 6.14
CA THR A 131 20.62 -10.27 7.04
C THR A 131 21.59 -11.46 6.98
N TYR A 132 21.12 -12.67 6.69
CA TYR A 132 21.96 -13.87 6.68
C TYR A 132 23.06 -13.87 5.60
N PHE A 133 22.98 -13.00 4.57
CA PHE A 133 24.09 -12.78 3.64
C PHE A 133 25.31 -12.08 4.28
N THR A 134 25.18 -11.56 5.50
CA THR A 134 26.32 -11.03 6.26
C THR A 134 27.14 -12.15 6.93
N ARG A 135 26.57 -13.35 7.10
CA ARG A 135 27.23 -14.49 7.75
C ARG A 135 28.41 -15.01 6.94
N THR A 136 29.48 -15.39 7.65
CA THR A 136 30.73 -15.81 7.03
C THR A 136 30.57 -17.09 6.22
N GLU A 137 29.77 -18.06 6.68
CA GLU A 137 29.59 -19.32 5.94
C GLU A 137 28.88 -19.08 4.60
N VAL A 138 27.78 -18.33 4.62
CA VAL A 138 26.98 -17.99 3.43
C VAL A 138 27.86 -17.27 2.42
N ARG A 139 28.63 -16.27 2.86
CA ARG A 139 29.54 -15.49 1.98
C ARG A 139 30.61 -16.35 1.35
N ARG A 140 31.22 -17.27 2.12
CA ARG A 140 32.24 -18.18 1.59
C ARG A 140 31.64 -19.09 0.51
N LEU A 141 30.45 -19.64 0.74
CA LEU A 141 29.78 -20.50 -0.23
C LEU A 141 29.33 -19.72 -1.47
N LEU A 142 28.86 -18.49 -1.30
CA LEU A 142 28.51 -17.58 -2.41
C LEU A 142 29.70 -17.39 -3.37
N THR A 143 30.93 -17.25 -2.85
CA THR A 143 32.13 -17.14 -3.69
C THR A 143 32.46 -18.39 -4.51
N SER A 144 31.95 -19.55 -4.10
CA SER A 144 32.22 -20.83 -4.75
C SER A 144 31.30 -21.15 -5.93
N LEU A 145 30.24 -20.34 -6.16
CA LEU A 145 29.28 -20.55 -7.24
C LEU A 145 29.92 -20.27 -8.61
N PRO A 146 29.98 -21.24 -9.53
CA PRO A 146 30.70 -21.09 -10.80
C PRO A 146 29.91 -20.32 -11.87
N ASN A 147 28.58 -20.45 -11.88
CA ASN A 147 27.73 -20.00 -13.00
C ASN A 147 26.88 -18.77 -12.66
N LEU A 148 27.20 -18.08 -11.56
CA LEU A 148 26.45 -16.92 -11.09
C LEU A 148 26.65 -15.73 -12.05
N THR A 149 25.59 -15.33 -12.74
CA THR A 149 25.59 -14.21 -13.70
C THR A 149 24.96 -12.94 -13.13
N ARG A 150 24.07 -13.07 -12.13
CA ARG A 150 23.39 -11.94 -11.49
C ARG A 150 23.44 -12.05 -9.96
N LEU A 151 23.89 -10.97 -9.32
CA LEU A 151 23.87 -10.82 -7.88
C LEU A 151 23.31 -9.45 -7.49
N ASP A 152 22.15 -9.49 -6.86
CA ASP A 152 21.42 -8.30 -6.43
C ASP A 152 21.07 -8.45 -4.95
N ILE A 153 22.04 -8.08 -4.11
CA ILE A 153 21.94 -8.21 -2.65
C ILE A 153 22.48 -6.93 -2.03
N PRO A 154 21.64 -5.91 -1.80
CA PRO A 154 22.10 -4.60 -1.33
C PRO A 154 22.83 -4.65 0.02
N VAL A 155 22.48 -5.60 0.90
CA VAL A 155 23.13 -5.77 2.21
C VAL A 155 24.53 -6.40 2.13
N LEU A 156 24.94 -6.91 0.96
CA LEU A 156 26.22 -7.60 0.79
C LEU A 156 27.38 -6.59 0.80
N SER A 157 28.19 -6.63 1.86
CA SER A 157 29.35 -5.73 1.93
C SER A 157 30.47 -6.15 0.96
N TRP A 158 30.82 -5.29 0.01
CA TRP A 158 31.86 -5.55 -0.97
C TRP A 158 33.27 -5.29 -0.43
N SER A 159 34.23 -6.12 -0.85
CA SER A 159 35.67 -5.92 -0.61
C SER A 159 36.47 -6.52 -1.77
N ARG A 160 37.70 -6.04 -1.96
CA ARG A 160 38.63 -6.59 -2.95
C ARG A 160 38.80 -8.11 -2.80
N VAL A 161 39.01 -8.59 -1.57
CA VAL A 161 39.24 -10.02 -1.29
C VAL A 161 38.01 -10.85 -1.66
N PHE A 162 36.83 -10.39 -1.27
CA PHE A 162 35.58 -11.09 -1.58
C PHE A 162 35.36 -11.20 -3.09
N ALA A 163 35.55 -10.09 -3.82
CA ALA A 163 35.40 -10.11 -5.26
C ALA A 163 36.40 -11.03 -5.93
N GLN A 164 37.69 -10.94 -5.57
CA GLN A 164 38.76 -11.81 -6.09
C GLN A 164 38.50 -13.30 -5.83
N SER A 165 37.72 -13.62 -4.81
CA SER A 165 37.35 -15.00 -4.47
C SER A 165 36.18 -15.54 -5.29
N LEU A 166 35.42 -14.69 -6.01
CA LEU A 166 34.27 -15.13 -6.81
C LEU A 166 34.73 -15.93 -8.03
N LYS A 167 34.40 -17.22 -8.05
CA LYS A 167 34.66 -18.10 -9.20
C LYS A 167 33.92 -17.66 -10.46
N SER A 168 32.74 -17.05 -10.31
CA SER A 168 31.90 -16.60 -11.42
C SER A 168 32.30 -15.24 -12.02
N ALA A 169 33.42 -14.64 -11.59
CA ALA A 169 33.82 -13.30 -12.02
C ALA A 169 33.86 -13.10 -13.55
N ALA A 170 34.27 -14.13 -14.30
CA ALA A 170 34.36 -14.07 -15.75
C ALA A 170 33.00 -14.13 -16.48
N VAL A 171 31.95 -14.64 -15.84
CA VAL A 171 30.61 -14.80 -16.45
C VAL A 171 29.58 -13.81 -15.88
N PHE A 172 30.01 -12.93 -14.98
CA PHE A 172 29.15 -12.00 -14.27
C PHE A 172 28.63 -10.89 -15.20
N LYS A 173 27.31 -10.68 -15.20
CA LYS A 173 26.62 -9.73 -16.08
C LYS A 173 25.90 -8.62 -15.34
N PHE A 174 25.31 -8.91 -14.18
CA PHE A 174 24.50 -7.96 -13.41
C PHE A 174 24.98 -7.90 -11.96
N LEU A 175 25.32 -6.70 -11.51
CA LEU A 175 25.95 -6.49 -10.20
C LEU A 175 25.31 -5.31 -9.45
N THR A 176 24.86 -5.56 -8.23
CA THR A 176 24.47 -4.50 -7.27
C THR A 176 25.55 -4.35 -6.19
N ILE A 177 26.04 -3.13 -6.02
CA ILE A 177 26.91 -2.71 -4.92
C ILE A 177 26.20 -1.59 -4.17
N ASP A 178 25.76 -1.86 -2.95
CA ASP A 178 25.17 -0.86 -2.07
C ASP A 178 25.99 -0.74 -0.79
N ASP A 179 26.73 0.37 -0.69
CA ASP A 179 27.60 0.64 0.44
C ASP A 179 26.85 1.25 1.64
N TYR A 180 25.65 1.81 1.43
CA TYR A 180 24.80 2.35 2.49
C TYR A 180 24.06 1.26 3.25
N ARG A 181 23.29 0.41 2.58
CA ARG A 181 22.52 -0.67 3.25
C ARG A 181 23.45 -1.65 3.95
N ALA A 182 24.60 -1.96 3.35
CA ALA A 182 25.65 -2.75 3.99
C ALA A 182 26.18 -2.09 5.29
N LEU A 183 26.27 -0.75 5.35
CA LEU A 183 26.66 0.00 6.55
C LEU A 183 25.58 -0.02 7.63
N VAL A 184 24.32 0.26 7.26
CA VAL A 184 23.18 0.32 8.19
C VAL A 184 22.99 -1.02 8.91
N LYS A 185 22.97 -2.13 8.18
CA LYS A 185 22.81 -3.46 8.79
C LYS A 185 24.00 -3.86 9.66
N ARG A 186 25.23 -3.43 9.34
CA ARG A 186 26.37 -3.65 10.25
C ARG A 186 26.20 -2.91 11.58
N ARG A 187 25.65 -1.70 11.58
CA ARG A 187 25.40 -0.95 12.83
C ARG A 187 24.37 -1.65 13.72
N SER A 188 23.33 -2.26 13.14
CA SER A 188 22.32 -2.99 13.93
C SER A 188 22.88 -4.24 14.60
N HIS A 189 23.85 -4.94 13.99
CA HIS A 189 24.39 -6.21 14.51
C HIS A 189 25.48 -6.03 15.57
N PHE A 190 26.27 -4.94 15.52
CA PHE A 190 27.42 -4.75 16.42
C PHE A 190 27.14 -3.78 17.59
N GLY A 191 25.89 -3.31 17.72
CA GLY A 191 25.49 -2.33 18.73
C GLY A 191 26.16 -0.97 18.54
N ASN A 192 25.71 0.02 19.32
CA ASN A 192 26.12 1.43 19.24
C ASN A 192 27.56 1.70 19.74
N ARG A 193 28.49 0.74 19.57
CA ARG A 193 29.90 0.99 19.81
C ARG A 193 30.40 1.87 18.66
N ARG A 194 30.85 3.08 19.01
CA ARG A 194 31.58 4.04 18.16
C ARG A 194 32.92 3.46 17.65
N LEU A 195 32.86 2.36 16.91
CA LEU A 195 33.98 1.86 16.14
C LEU A 195 34.16 2.81 14.95
N ARG A 196 35.42 2.99 14.54
CA ARG A 196 35.87 3.74 13.34
C ARG A 196 35.32 3.14 12.02
N ILE A 197 34.04 2.82 11.95
CA ILE A 197 33.32 2.16 10.86
C ILE A 197 33.17 3.12 9.67
N HIS A 198 33.28 4.43 9.91
CA HIS A 198 33.19 5.48 8.88
C HIS A 198 34.32 5.35 7.82
N LYS A 199 35.36 4.55 8.09
CA LYS A 199 36.44 4.22 7.14
C LYS A 199 36.28 2.86 6.43
N ARG A 200 35.23 2.06 6.70
CA ARG A 200 35.08 0.67 6.20
C ARG A 200 33.85 0.50 5.30
N GLY A 201 33.83 1.22 4.19
CA GLY A 201 32.97 0.93 3.03
C GLY A 201 33.81 0.68 1.78
N ILE A 202 33.19 0.39 0.64
CA ILE A 202 33.90 0.25 -0.63
C ILE A 202 34.65 1.55 -0.94
N ARG A 203 35.93 1.44 -1.33
CA ARG A 203 36.78 2.57 -1.71
C ARG A 203 36.87 2.61 -3.22
N VAL A 204 37.14 3.78 -3.80
CA VAL A 204 37.11 3.93 -5.27
C VAL A 204 38.20 3.09 -5.97
N TRP A 205 39.36 2.89 -5.34
CA TRP A 205 40.35 1.97 -5.87
C TRP A 205 39.91 0.50 -5.76
N ASP A 206 39.06 0.16 -4.79
CA ASP A 206 38.45 -1.18 -4.75
C ASP A 206 37.56 -1.34 -5.98
N LEU A 207 36.72 -0.33 -6.33
CA LEU A 207 35.92 -0.33 -7.57
C LEU A 207 36.77 -0.51 -8.84
N ARG A 208 37.94 0.13 -8.95
CA ARG A 208 38.87 -0.12 -10.08
C ARG A 208 39.31 -1.58 -10.14
N VAL A 209 39.66 -2.17 -8.99
CA VAL A 209 40.03 -3.59 -8.96
C VAL A 209 38.84 -4.49 -9.33
N LEU A 210 37.63 -4.14 -8.90
CA LEU A 210 36.40 -4.84 -9.30
C LEU A 210 36.17 -4.76 -10.81
N ALA A 211 36.35 -3.58 -11.40
CA ALA A 211 36.16 -3.37 -12.83
C ALA A 211 37.08 -4.26 -13.69
N ARG A 212 38.35 -4.40 -13.29
CA ARG A 212 39.30 -5.31 -13.96
C ARG A 212 38.89 -6.78 -13.90
N GLN A 213 38.17 -7.15 -12.85
CA GLN A 213 37.79 -8.52 -12.60
C GLN A 213 36.51 -8.91 -13.36
N PHE A 214 35.52 -8.03 -13.41
CA PHE A 214 34.21 -8.31 -14.04
C PHE A 214 34.14 -7.82 -15.49
N LYS A 215 34.92 -8.44 -16.37
CA LYS A 215 35.05 -8.00 -17.78
C LYS A 215 33.77 -8.18 -18.62
N SER A 216 32.87 -9.06 -18.21
CA SER A 216 31.61 -9.37 -18.91
C SER A 216 30.40 -8.63 -18.35
N LEU A 217 30.63 -7.65 -17.45
CA LEU A 217 29.56 -6.93 -16.80
C LEU A 217 28.78 -6.06 -17.81
N GLU A 218 27.47 -6.27 -17.87
CA GLU A 218 26.56 -5.55 -18.76
C GLU A 218 25.76 -4.48 -18.00
N SER A 219 25.46 -4.69 -16.73
CA SER A 219 24.66 -3.78 -15.90
C SER A 219 25.23 -3.67 -14.49
N LEU A 220 25.40 -2.42 -14.03
CA LEU A 220 25.93 -2.08 -12.71
C LEU A 220 24.96 -1.16 -11.98
N THR A 221 24.53 -1.58 -10.78
CA THR A 221 23.84 -0.74 -9.81
C THR A 221 24.80 -0.38 -8.69
N LEU A 222 25.07 0.91 -8.52
CA LEU A 222 26.03 1.43 -7.55
C LEU A 222 25.36 2.45 -6.65
N ASN A 223 25.17 2.10 -5.38
CA ASN A 223 24.83 3.04 -4.30
C ASN A 223 26.09 3.34 -3.50
N ILE A 224 26.55 4.59 -3.57
CA ILE A 224 27.82 5.03 -2.98
C ILE A 224 27.76 6.44 -2.42
N ASN A 225 28.55 6.68 -1.38
CA ASN A 225 28.76 8.02 -0.85
C ASN A 225 29.47 8.91 -1.90
N ILE A 226 28.83 10.03 -2.24
CA ILE A 226 29.29 10.98 -3.26
C ILE A 226 30.71 11.51 -3.02
N PHE A 227 31.10 11.74 -1.76
CA PHE A 227 32.42 12.29 -1.41
C PHE A 227 33.54 11.30 -1.72
N LYS A 228 33.24 10.00 -1.75
CA LYS A 228 34.20 8.99 -2.21
C LYS A 228 34.44 9.13 -3.71
N LEU A 229 33.38 9.36 -4.49
CA LEU A 229 33.48 9.56 -5.94
C LEU A 229 34.24 10.85 -6.30
N CYS A 230 34.01 11.95 -5.58
CA CYS A 230 34.67 13.25 -5.82
C CYS A 230 36.20 13.19 -5.84
N ARG A 231 36.82 12.33 -5.02
CA ARG A 231 38.28 12.26 -4.90
C ARG A 231 38.98 11.54 -6.05
N HIS A 232 38.29 10.67 -6.77
CA HIS A 232 38.94 9.69 -7.65
C HIS A 232 38.26 9.51 -9.01
N GLY A 233 37.08 10.09 -9.21
CA GLY A 233 36.29 10.04 -10.44
C GLY A 233 35.66 8.67 -10.73
N ILE A 234 34.48 8.68 -11.35
CA ILE A 234 33.79 7.44 -11.77
C ILE A 234 34.21 7.01 -13.19
N VAL A 235 34.49 7.96 -14.08
CA VAL A 235 34.81 7.71 -15.49
C VAL A 235 35.95 6.71 -15.70
N PRO A 236 37.10 6.80 -14.97
CA PRO A 236 38.19 5.83 -15.15
C PRO A 236 37.82 4.39 -14.79
N ILE A 237 36.82 4.18 -13.91
CA ILE A 237 36.32 2.85 -13.57
C ILE A 237 35.45 2.31 -14.72
N LEU A 238 34.59 3.17 -15.26
CA LEU A 238 33.70 2.81 -16.36
C LEU A 238 34.48 2.52 -17.65
N ASP A 239 35.64 3.16 -17.86
CA ASP A 239 36.50 2.91 -19.02
C ASP A 239 37.04 1.48 -19.09
N GLU A 240 37.15 0.79 -17.96
CA GLU A 240 37.56 -0.62 -17.90
C GLU A 240 36.38 -1.59 -18.12
N LEU A 241 35.14 -1.08 -18.14
CA LEU A 241 33.90 -1.86 -18.28
C LEU A 241 33.21 -1.62 -19.63
N LYS A 242 32.43 -2.62 -20.07
CA LYS A 242 31.59 -2.53 -21.28
C LYS A 242 30.11 -2.55 -20.92
N LEU A 243 29.72 -1.62 -20.05
CA LEU A 243 28.34 -1.53 -19.57
C LEU A 243 27.38 -1.13 -20.68
N LYS A 244 26.20 -1.75 -20.66
CA LYS A 244 25.01 -1.32 -21.38
C LYS A 244 24.15 -0.41 -20.50
N GLU A 245 24.10 -0.71 -19.20
CA GLU A 245 23.25 -0.03 -18.23
C GLU A 245 24.03 0.32 -16.96
N LEU A 246 23.85 1.55 -16.49
CA LEU A 246 24.38 2.05 -15.23
C LEU A 246 23.23 2.67 -14.43
N HIS A 247 23.08 2.21 -13.19
CA HIS A 247 22.19 2.79 -12.18
C HIS A 247 23.06 3.35 -11.07
N LEU A 248 22.99 4.66 -10.85
CA LEU A 248 23.85 5.35 -9.90
C LEU A 248 23.02 6.05 -8.84
N GLU A 249 23.19 5.64 -7.59
CA GLU A 249 22.60 6.29 -6.42
C GLU A 249 23.71 6.92 -5.58
N CYS A 250 23.58 8.21 -5.31
CA CYS A 250 24.55 8.99 -4.55
C CYS A 250 23.87 9.68 -3.37
N ALA A 251 24.36 9.40 -2.16
CA ALA A 251 23.85 10.01 -0.93
C ALA A 251 25.00 10.33 0.04
N PRO A 252 24.92 11.41 0.84
CA PRO A 252 26.00 11.84 1.73
C PRO A 252 25.94 11.12 3.10
N TYR A 253 25.87 9.79 3.12
CA TYR A 253 25.74 9.05 4.38
C TYR A 253 27.08 8.89 5.14
N GLY A 254 27.04 8.94 6.47
CA GLY A 254 28.21 8.70 7.32
C GLY A 254 29.06 9.94 7.62
N MET A 255 28.54 11.13 7.34
CA MET A 255 29.06 12.42 7.80
C MET A 255 28.14 12.95 8.91
N GLU A 256 28.71 13.47 10.00
CA GLU A 256 27.95 14.12 11.08
C GLU A 256 27.60 15.58 10.72
N GLU A 257 28.39 16.20 9.83
CA GLU A 257 28.16 17.54 9.26
C GLU A 257 28.49 17.50 7.76
N LEU A 258 27.60 18.06 6.93
CA LEU A 258 27.89 18.29 5.50
C LEU A 258 28.98 19.37 5.42
N PRO A 259 30.06 19.17 4.62
CA PRO A 259 31.06 20.22 4.44
C PRO A 259 30.40 21.50 3.92
N SER A 260 30.71 22.61 4.58
CA SER A 260 30.14 23.94 4.33
C SER A 260 30.27 24.39 2.86
N GLU A 261 29.13 24.76 2.29
CA GLU A 261 28.81 25.80 1.28
C GLU A 261 29.65 26.03 0.00
N GLU A 262 30.85 25.47 -0.21
CA GLU A 262 31.68 25.90 -1.36
C GLU A 262 31.67 24.98 -2.61
N SER A 263 31.01 23.82 -2.59
CA SER A 263 30.92 22.97 -3.78
C SER A 263 29.50 22.93 -4.37
N VAL A 264 29.10 23.99 -5.06
CA VAL A 264 27.84 24.12 -5.83
C VAL A 264 27.88 23.29 -7.14
N SER A 265 28.59 22.17 -7.13
CA SER A 265 28.57 21.23 -8.24
C SER A 265 28.99 19.86 -7.77
N LEU A 266 28.49 18.82 -8.45
CA LEU A 266 28.96 17.45 -8.29
C LEU A 266 29.92 17.11 -9.45
N PRO A 267 31.25 17.30 -9.28
CA PRO A 267 32.21 17.07 -10.36
C PRO A 267 32.16 15.65 -10.96
N PRO A 268 31.96 14.57 -10.18
CA PRO A 268 31.85 13.22 -10.75
C PRO A 268 30.68 13.05 -11.72
N ILE A 269 29.54 13.69 -11.44
CA ILE A 269 28.34 13.59 -12.27
C ILE A 269 28.54 14.43 -13.54
N LYS A 270 29.09 15.64 -13.43
CA LYS A 270 29.46 16.46 -14.60
C LYS A 270 30.50 15.76 -15.49
N ALA A 271 31.48 15.09 -14.89
CA ALA A 271 32.47 14.31 -15.62
C ALA A 271 31.82 13.12 -16.35
N LEU A 272 30.87 12.42 -15.71
CA LEU A 272 30.11 11.33 -16.33
C LEU A 272 29.27 11.82 -17.50
N MET A 273 28.57 12.94 -17.32
CA MET A 273 27.75 13.62 -18.33
C MET A 273 28.55 13.96 -19.59
N ASN A 274 29.78 14.45 -19.41
CA ASN A 274 30.69 14.83 -20.50
C ASN A 274 31.53 13.67 -21.04
N SER A 275 31.29 12.43 -20.57
CA SER A 275 32.04 11.25 -21.00
C SER A 275 31.30 10.42 -22.04
N ARG A 276 32.02 9.50 -22.69
CA ARG A 276 31.45 8.48 -23.58
C ARG A 276 30.42 7.55 -22.91
N HIS A 277 30.37 7.54 -21.58
CA HIS A 277 29.47 6.69 -20.79
C HIS A 277 28.13 7.34 -20.47
N SER A 278 27.93 8.62 -20.81
CA SER A 278 26.64 9.31 -20.63
C SER A 278 25.43 8.51 -21.18
N PRO A 279 25.51 7.86 -22.35
CA PRO A 279 24.40 7.03 -22.87
C PRO A 279 24.12 5.75 -22.06
N THR A 280 25.05 5.29 -21.24
CA THR A 280 24.88 4.07 -20.42
C THR A 280 24.09 4.34 -19.14
N LEU A 281 23.97 5.61 -18.72
CA LEU A 281 23.27 5.99 -17.50
C LEU A 281 21.75 5.93 -17.73
N VAL A 282 21.10 4.95 -17.10
CA VAL A 282 19.64 4.71 -17.22
C VAL A 282 18.89 5.31 -16.04
N SER A 283 19.49 5.26 -14.84
CA SER A 283 18.89 5.76 -13.61
C SER A 283 19.92 6.53 -12.79
N LEU A 284 19.53 7.73 -12.36
CA LEU A 284 20.35 8.62 -11.54
C LEU A 284 19.54 9.05 -10.32
N ASP A 285 20.07 8.75 -9.15
CA ASP A 285 19.45 9.07 -7.87
C ASP A 285 20.43 9.87 -7.00
N LEU A 286 19.99 11.06 -6.58
CA LEU A 286 20.79 12.05 -5.88
C LEU A 286 20.04 12.54 -4.64
N HIS A 287 20.38 12.02 -3.47
CA HIS A 287 19.66 12.31 -2.22
C HIS A 287 20.40 13.32 -1.34
N TYR A 288 19.74 14.42 -0.98
CA TYR A 288 20.23 15.46 -0.06
C TYR A 288 21.61 16.00 -0.43
N LEU A 289 21.84 16.26 -1.72
CA LEU A 289 23.10 16.77 -2.25
C LEU A 289 23.01 18.26 -2.58
N PRO A 290 24.13 19.01 -2.51
CA PRO A 290 24.19 20.43 -2.87
C PRO A 290 24.15 20.59 -4.40
N ILE A 291 22.98 20.34 -4.99
CA ILE A 291 22.76 20.39 -6.45
C ILE A 291 22.15 21.74 -6.81
N GLY A 292 22.73 22.40 -7.82
CA GLY A 292 22.16 23.60 -8.40
C GLY A 292 20.95 23.31 -9.28
N VAL A 293 20.04 24.27 -9.40
CA VAL A 293 18.98 24.20 -10.43
C VAL A 293 19.58 24.16 -11.83
N SER A 294 20.68 24.88 -12.06
CA SER A 294 21.44 24.83 -13.31
C SER A 294 22.02 23.43 -13.58
N ASP A 295 22.41 22.70 -12.55
CA ASP A 295 22.86 21.32 -12.67
C ASP A 295 21.69 20.40 -13.06
N LEU A 296 20.52 20.55 -12.43
CA LEU A 296 19.31 19.80 -12.80
C LEU A 296 18.95 19.97 -14.27
N VAL A 297 18.93 21.21 -14.77
CA VAL A 297 18.67 21.50 -16.19
C VAL A 297 19.75 20.85 -17.06
N SER A 298 21.02 20.99 -16.69
CA SER A 298 22.13 20.39 -17.43
C SER A 298 22.02 18.87 -17.50
N TYR A 299 21.60 18.20 -16.42
CA TYR A 299 21.45 16.73 -16.40
C TYR A 299 20.36 16.27 -17.37
N LEU A 300 19.21 16.95 -17.38
CA LEU A 300 18.10 16.62 -18.28
C LEU A 300 18.42 16.86 -19.75
N GLU A 301 19.16 17.94 -20.06
CA GLU A 301 19.53 18.26 -21.45
C GLU A 301 20.62 17.33 -22.01
N ASN A 302 21.57 16.91 -21.16
CA ASN A 302 22.74 16.16 -21.62
C ASN A 302 22.59 14.63 -21.51
N PHE A 303 21.86 14.11 -20.52
CA PHE A 303 21.65 12.66 -20.39
C PHE A 303 20.48 12.17 -21.26
N LYS A 304 20.75 11.99 -22.56
CA LYS A 304 19.74 11.64 -23.56
C LYS A 304 19.06 10.28 -23.38
N PHE A 305 19.63 9.37 -22.59
CA PHE A 305 19.10 8.01 -22.36
C PHE A 305 18.59 7.78 -20.93
N LEU A 306 18.57 8.82 -20.11
CA LEU A 306 18.14 8.74 -18.72
C LEU A 306 16.63 8.49 -18.66
N LYS A 307 16.25 7.35 -18.08
CA LYS A 307 14.85 6.98 -17.88
C LYS A 307 14.32 7.41 -16.52
N GLN A 308 15.17 7.43 -15.50
CA GLN A 308 14.78 7.73 -14.13
C GLN A 308 15.71 8.77 -13.54
N LEU A 309 15.13 9.81 -12.94
CA LEU A 309 15.85 10.84 -12.22
C LEU A 309 15.18 11.10 -10.88
N PHE A 310 15.93 10.94 -9.81
CA PHE A 310 15.52 11.26 -8.45
C PHE A 310 16.48 12.30 -7.90
N VAL A 311 15.94 13.44 -7.46
CA VAL A 311 16.74 14.54 -6.91
C VAL A 311 16.08 15.06 -5.66
N ALA A 312 16.72 14.84 -4.52
CA ALA A 312 16.44 15.54 -3.28
C ALA A 312 17.55 16.54 -3.01
N PHE A 313 17.21 17.82 -2.92
CA PHE A 313 18.17 18.87 -2.69
C PHE A 313 18.50 18.99 -1.19
N ALA A 314 19.74 19.33 -0.88
CA ALA A 314 20.09 19.81 0.45
C ALA A 314 19.69 21.28 0.61
N ASP A 315 19.19 21.67 1.78
CA ASP A 315 18.97 23.08 2.14
C ASP A 315 20.27 23.85 1.98
N GLY A 316 20.35 24.65 0.92
CA GLY A 316 21.58 25.30 0.51
C GLY A 316 21.29 26.41 -0.49
N THR A 317 21.75 27.61 -0.16
CA THR A 317 21.46 28.88 -0.83
C THR A 317 21.86 28.88 -2.31
N ASN A 318 20.94 28.51 -3.20
CA ASN A 318 21.09 28.76 -4.62
C ASN A 318 20.23 29.96 -5.03
N THR A 319 20.89 31.11 -5.18
CA THR A 319 20.33 32.34 -5.73
C THR A 319 20.23 32.21 -7.24
N THR A 320 19.18 31.55 -7.75
CA THR A 320 18.80 31.70 -9.15
C THR A 320 18.06 33.02 -9.32
N SER A 321 18.45 33.84 -10.30
CA SER A 321 17.77 35.12 -10.61
C SER A 321 16.44 34.95 -11.35
N SER A 322 16.13 33.73 -11.80
CA SER A 322 14.93 33.43 -12.59
C SER A 322 13.82 32.84 -11.74
N ASN A 323 12.63 33.39 -11.92
CA ASN A 323 11.41 32.95 -11.24
C ASN A 323 10.84 31.64 -11.80
N SER A 324 11.12 31.34 -13.06
CA SER A 324 10.62 30.16 -13.75
C SER A 324 11.71 29.15 -14.07
N LEU A 325 11.40 27.87 -13.85
CA LEU A 325 12.24 26.73 -14.20
C LEU A 325 11.57 25.91 -15.29
N VAL A 326 12.30 25.65 -16.38
CA VAL A 326 11.82 24.81 -17.47
C VAL A 326 12.66 23.54 -17.55
N LEU A 327 12.04 22.40 -17.33
CA LEU A 327 12.67 21.07 -17.42
C LEU A 327 12.28 20.41 -18.74
N LYS A 328 13.25 19.95 -19.52
CA LYS A 328 13.03 19.31 -20.83
C LYS A 328 13.82 18.01 -20.93
N SER A 329 13.16 16.92 -21.29
CA SER A 329 13.81 15.65 -21.63
C SER A 329 12.88 14.80 -22.49
N SER A 330 13.45 14.12 -23.49
CA SER A 330 12.70 13.23 -24.38
C SER A 330 12.75 11.75 -23.96
N SER A 331 13.58 11.36 -22.99
CA SER A 331 13.78 9.96 -22.61
C SER A 331 13.28 9.61 -21.21
N LEU A 332 13.00 10.62 -20.39
CA LEU A 332 12.65 10.44 -18.99
C LEU A 332 11.24 9.86 -18.83
N ALA A 333 11.15 8.75 -18.10
CA ALA A 333 9.92 8.06 -17.72
C ALA A 333 9.53 8.30 -16.26
N THR A 334 10.49 8.53 -15.36
CA THR A 334 10.25 8.81 -13.94
C THR A 334 11.04 10.02 -13.48
N LEU A 335 10.37 10.98 -12.85
CA LEU A 335 11.00 12.18 -12.28
C LEU A 335 10.50 12.44 -10.86
N PHE A 336 11.39 12.35 -9.88
CA PHE A 336 11.10 12.71 -8.49
C PHE A 336 11.93 13.92 -8.11
N LEU A 337 11.25 14.99 -7.71
CA LEU A 337 11.85 16.23 -7.25
C LEU A 337 11.45 16.47 -5.80
N THR A 338 12.43 16.63 -4.92
CA THR A 338 12.19 16.86 -3.49
C THR A 338 13.00 18.05 -2.99
N GLY A 339 12.32 19.02 -2.37
CA GLY A 339 12.99 20.12 -1.67
C GLY A 339 13.67 21.15 -2.57
N LEU A 340 13.07 21.54 -3.70
CA LEU A 340 13.67 22.52 -4.62
C LEU A 340 14.22 23.77 -3.87
N PRO A 341 15.53 24.07 -3.98
CA PRO A 341 16.25 24.85 -2.96
C PRO A 341 16.15 26.37 -3.11
N SER A 342 15.44 26.89 -4.12
CA SER A 342 15.45 28.32 -4.42
C SER A 342 14.19 29.02 -3.92
N ARG A 343 14.40 30.04 -3.06
CA ARG A 343 13.37 31.04 -2.70
C ARG A 343 12.77 31.77 -3.90
N ASN A 344 13.44 31.71 -5.05
CA ASN A 344 13.09 32.48 -6.22
C ASN A 344 12.32 31.68 -7.27
N ILE A 345 12.29 30.33 -7.25
CA ILE A 345 11.54 29.58 -8.28
C ILE A 345 10.09 29.42 -7.82
N ASP A 346 9.25 30.30 -8.33
CA ASP A 346 7.81 30.30 -8.08
C ASP A 346 7.06 29.44 -9.11
N SER A 347 7.66 29.15 -10.27
CA SER A 347 7.00 28.47 -11.39
C SER A 347 7.85 27.35 -12.00
N LEU A 348 7.26 26.17 -12.15
CA LEU A 348 7.89 24.99 -12.76
C LEU A 348 7.12 24.55 -14.00
N LYS A 349 7.81 24.48 -15.14
CA LYS A 349 7.29 23.92 -16.39
C LYS A 349 8.05 22.66 -16.77
N CYS A 350 7.34 21.55 -16.90
CA CYS A 350 7.91 20.25 -17.28
C CYS A 350 7.49 19.88 -18.70
N VAL A 351 8.44 19.75 -19.63
CA VAL A 351 8.23 19.29 -21.01
C VAL A 351 8.86 17.90 -21.17
N LEU A 352 8.06 16.87 -20.87
CA LEU A 352 8.52 15.50 -20.69
C LEU A 352 7.51 14.52 -21.36
N PRO A 353 7.56 14.35 -22.69
CA PRO A 353 6.53 13.61 -23.43
C PRO A 353 6.40 12.13 -22.99
N ASN A 354 7.52 11.47 -22.66
CA ASN A 354 7.56 10.06 -22.29
C ASN A 354 7.42 9.81 -20.77
N LEU A 355 7.11 10.84 -19.99
CA LEU A 355 6.99 10.72 -18.54
C LEU A 355 5.78 9.85 -18.18
N GLU A 356 5.99 8.85 -17.35
CA GLU A 356 4.95 7.97 -16.80
C GLU A 356 4.64 8.33 -15.34
N VAL A 357 5.65 8.71 -14.55
CA VAL A 357 5.50 9.03 -13.12
C VAL A 357 6.20 10.34 -12.77
N LEU A 358 5.45 11.25 -12.14
CA LEU A 358 5.97 12.50 -11.61
C LEU A 358 5.67 12.63 -10.13
N LEU A 359 6.70 12.91 -9.32
CA LEU A 359 6.57 13.25 -7.92
C LEU A 359 7.23 14.61 -7.66
N ILE A 360 6.49 15.53 -7.05
CA ILE A 360 6.99 16.82 -6.59
C ILE A 360 6.67 16.92 -5.10
N SER A 361 7.71 16.89 -4.28
CA SER A 361 7.59 16.85 -2.81
C SER A 361 8.36 17.99 -2.14
N GLU A 362 7.85 18.50 -1.02
CA GLU A 362 8.54 19.47 -0.15
C GLU A 362 9.07 20.72 -0.90
N CYS A 363 8.48 21.11 -2.02
CA CYS A 363 8.91 22.29 -2.77
C CYS A 363 8.17 23.52 -2.22
N HIS A 364 8.54 23.94 -1.01
CA HIS A 364 7.76 24.90 -0.21
C HIS A 364 7.57 26.29 -0.83
N TYR A 365 8.45 26.71 -1.76
CA TYR A 365 8.38 28.01 -2.44
C TYR A 365 7.65 27.97 -3.79
N LEU A 366 7.28 26.78 -4.26
CA LEU A 366 6.69 26.61 -5.58
C LEU A 366 5.22 27.06 -5.55
N THR A 367 4.85 28.00 -6.43
CA THR A 367 3.48 28.54 -6.50
C THR A 367 2.69 28.00 -7.70
N SER A 368 3.38 27.64 -8.79
CA SER A 368 2.75 27.15 -10.01
C SER A 368 3.51 26.01 -10.68
N VAL A 369 2.77 25.03 -11.19
CA VAL A 369 3.28 23.88 -11.94
C VAL A 369 2.52 23.73 -13.26
N GLU A 370 3.25 23.62 -14.38
CA GLU A 370 2.71 23.31 -15.71
C GLU A 370 3.37 22.04 -16.25
N ILE A 371 2.57 21.02 -16.56
CA ILE A 371 3.05 19.72 -17.04
C ILE A 371 2.60 19.49 -18.49
N LEU A 372 3.59 19.30 -19.36
CA LEU A 372 3.44 18.92 -20.76
C LEU A 372 4.00 17.49 -20.92
N ALA A 373 3.17 16.49 -20.63
CA ALA A 373 3.48 15.07 -20.74
C ALA A 373 2.31 14.30 -21.35
N THR A 374 2.55 13.50 -22.40
CA THR A 374 1.47 12.76 -23.07
C THR A 374 1.14 11.44 -22.38
N ASN A 375 2.12 10.83 -21.72
CA ASN A 375 2.04 9.45 -21.22
C ASN A 375 2.00 9.35 -19.69
N ILE A 376 1.80 10.45 -18.97
CA ILE A 376 1.81 10.44 -17.50
C ILE A 376 0.65 9.60 -16.99
N LEU A 377 0.96 8.61 -16.16
CA LEU A 377 0.02 7.69 -15.55
C LEU A 377 -0.23 8.07 -14.09
N THR A 378 0.83 8.46 -13.38
CA THR A 378 0.78 8.76 -11.95
C THR A 378 1.38 10.13 -11.67
N PHE A 379 0.65 10.95 -10.92
CA PHE A 379 1.10 12.25 -10.48
C PHE A 379 0.94 12.41 -8.97
N ILE A 380 2.04 12.74 -8.29
CA ILE A 380 2.14 12.83 -6.85
C ILE A 380 2.61 14.23 -6.45
N LEU A 381 1.82 14.90 -5.62
CA LEU A 381 2.12 16.18 -5.00
C LEU A 381 2.11 16.01 -3.48
N GLN A 382 3.19 16.38 -2.80
CA GLN A 382 3.30 16.25 -1.35
C GLN A 382 4.03 17.45 -0.72
N GLY A 383 3.52 18.01 0.37
CA GLY A 383 4.24 19.02 1.17
C GLY A 383 4.54 20.34 0.43
N ASN A 384 3.77 20.66 -0.61
CA ASN A 384 3.97 21.87 -1.42
C ASN A 384 3.11 23.03 -0.89
N CYS A 385 3.54 23.64 0.22
CA CYS A 385 2.74 24.56 1.01
C CYS A 385 2.22 25.80 0.27
N GLN A 386 2.96 26.33 -0.70
CA GLN A 386 2.61 27.57 -1.44
C GLN A 386 2.02 27.30 -2.84
N LEU A 387 1.89 26.04 -3.23
CA LEU A 387 1.41 25.66 -4.56
C LEU A 387 -0.07 26.02 -4.68
N SER A 388 -0.39 26.97 -5.56
CA SER A 388 -1.77 27.43 -5.79
C SER A 388 -2.30 27.05 -7.16
N ARG A 389 -1.43 26.93 -8.17
CA ARG A 389 -1.82 26.65 -9.56
C ARG A 389 -1.15 25.40 -10.10
N VAL A 390 -1.95 24.43 -10.54
CA VAL A 390 -1.47 23.23 -11.23
C VAL A 390 -2.18 23.13 -12.57
N LYS A 391 -1.41 23.02 -13.64
CA LYS A 391 -1.91 22.79 -15.00
C LYS A 391 -1.24 21.55 -15.57
N ALA A 392 -2.03 20.68 -16.18
CA ALA A 392 -1.50 19.47 -16.78
C ALA A 392 -2.20 19.17 -18.08
N HIS A 393 -1.45 19.30 -19.17
CA HIS A 393 -1.94 18.98 -20.49
C HIS A 393 -1.69 17.49 -20.79
N CYS A 394 -2.34 16.62 -20.01
CA CYS A 394 -2.20 15.18 -20.12
C CYS A 394 -3.56 14.47 -20.18
N LYS A 395 -3.74 13.64 -21.21
CA LYS A 395 -4.93 12.80 -21.34
C LYS A 395 -4.76 11.41 -20.71
N GLY A 396 -3.53 11.03 -20.38
CA GLY A 396 -3.19 9.69 -19.88
C GLY A 396 -3.27 9.52 -18.36
N LEU A 397 -3.48 10.60 -17.59
CA LEU A 397 -3.38 10.55 -16.12
C LEU A 397 -4.46 9.63 -15.53
N HIS A 398 -4.02 8.62 -14.78
CA HIS A 398 -4.90 7.65 -14.13
C HIS A 398 -4.91 7.79 -12.61
N ASP A 399 -3.75 8.07 -12.01
CA ASP A 399 -3.59 8.11 -10.56
C ASP A 399 -3.12 9.51 -10.12
N LEU A 400 -3.90 10.13 -9.24
CA LEU A 400 -3.59 11.41 -8.62
C LEU A 400 -3.49 11.26 -7.11
N LEU A 401 -2.34 11.67 -6.55
CA LEU A 401 -2.06 11.66 -5.12
C LEU A 401 -1.65 13.09 -4.70
N MET A 402 -2.43 13.71 -3.81
CA MET A 402 -2.18 15.08 -3.37
C MET A 402 -2.29 15.21 -1.86
N TYR A 403 -1.16 15.54 -1.21
CA TYR A 403 -1.06 15.66 0.23
C TYR A 403 -0.43 16.99 0.62
N GLU A 404 -0.95 17.60 1.70
CA GLU A 404 -0.32 18.77 2.33
C GLU A 404 -0.08 19.93 1.34
N CYS A 405 -1.06 20.20 0.46
CA CYS A 405 -1.05 21.31 -0.50
C CYS A 405 -2.17 22.34 -0.16
N PRO A 406 -2.05 23.09 0.96
CA PRO A 406 -3.13 23.94 1.47
C PRO A 406 -3.44 25.18 0.61
N ALA A 407 -2.50 25.65 -0.20
CA ALA A 407 -2.67 26.84 -1.04
C ALA A 407 -3.46 26.59 -2.33
N ILE A 408 -3.78 25.33 -2.67
CA ILE A 408 -4.59 25.01 -3.84
C ILE A 408 -6.06 25.33 -3.52
N GLU A 409 -6.64 26.25 -4.29
CA GLU A 409 -8.06 26.59 -4.17
C GLU A 409 -8.95 25.56 -4.90
N PRO A 410 -10.19 25.31 -4.42
CA PRO A 410 -11.10 24.36 -5.05
C PRO A 410 -11.37 24.62 -6.54
N ASP A 411 -11.48 25.89 -6.94
CA ASP A 411 -11.75 26.25 -8.34
C ASP A 411 -10.55 25.91 -9.24
N SER A 412 -9.34 26.21 -8.78
CA SER A 412 -8.11 25.84 -9.49
C SER A 412 -7.95 24.31 -9.60
N PHE A 413 -8.42 23.57 -8.61
CA PHE A 413 -8.43 22.11 -8.65
C PHE A 413 -9.46 21.56 -9.64
N LYS A 414 -10.66 22.17 -9.72
CA LYS A 414 -11.67 21.79 -10.73
C LYS A 414 -11.18 22.05 -12.15
N ASP A 415 -10.52 23.18 -12.37
CA ASP A 415 -9.88 23.50 -13.65
C ASP A 415 -8.87 22.41 -14.04
N PHE A 416 -8.01 22.00 -13.10
CA PHE A 416 -7.07 20.90 -13.29
C PHE A 416 -7.77 19.57 -13.64
N LEU A 417 -8.84 19.20 -12.93
CA LEU A 417 -9.59 17.98 -13.22
C LEU A 417 -10.24 18.02 -14.61
N SER A 418 -10.67 19.19 -15.08
CA SER A 418 -11.24 19.37 -16.42
C SER A 418 -10.20 19.10 -17.53
N GLU A 419 -8.92 19.40 -17.28
CA GLU A 419 -7.82 19.10 -18.20
C GLU A 419 -7.46 17.60 -18.21
N CYS A 420 -7.77 16.88 -17.13
CA CYS A 420 -7.39 15.47 -16.88
C CYS A 420 -8.60 14.53 -16.71
N PRO A 421 -9.40 14.26 -17.76
CA PRO A 421 -10.70 13.57 -17.62
C PRO A 421 -10.63 12.06 -17.33
N ASN A 422 -9.45 11.43 -17.39
CA ASN A 422 -9.26 9.97 -17.34
C ASN A 422 -8.74 9.45 -15.99
N ILE A 423 -8.78 10.28 -14.94
CA ILE A 423 -8.35 9.92 -13.59
C ILE A 423 -9.28 8.82 -13.03
N ARG A 424 -8.69 7.67 -12.70
CA ARG A 424 -9.38 6.50 -12.14
C ARG A 424 -9.22 6.38 -10.64
N GLN A 425 -8.07 6.78 -10.11
CA GLN A 425 -7.79 6.77 -8.67
C GLN A 425 -7.36 8.16 -8.22
N MET A 426 -8.03 8.65 -7.19
CA MET A 426 -7.72 9.95 -6.61
C MET A 426 -7.65 9.84 -5.10
N GLU A 427 -6.53 10.30 -4.55
CA GLU A 427 -6.33 10.45 -3.12
C GLU A 427 -5.90 11.87 -2.80
N VAL A 428 -6.68 12.55 -1.94
CA VAL A 428 -6.48 13.95 -1.60
C VAL A 428 -6.54 14.18 -0.10
N SER A 429 -5.65 15.03 0.42
CA SER A 429 -5.65 15.53 1.78
C SER A 429 -5.71 17.05 1.73
N VAL A 430 -6.89 17.62 1.99
CA VAL A 430 -7.19 19.04 1.75
C VAL A 430 -8.01 19.66 2.87
N ASP A 431 -7.72 20.93 3.19
CA ASP A 431 -8.40 21.71 4.23
C ASP A 431 -9.54 22.59 3.68
N TRP A 432 -10.18 22.16 2.59
CA TRP A 432 -11.23 22.93 1.93
C TRP A 432 -12.53 22.96 2.75
N GLY A 433 -13.17 24.13 2.82
CA GLY A 433 -14.47 24.28 3.50
C GLY A 433 -15.63 23.63 2.74
N VAL A 434 -15.53 23.53 1.41
CA VAL A 434 -16.52 22.90 0.54
C VAL A 434 -15.80 22.09 -0.53
N ILE A 435 -16.20 20.84 -0.70
CA ILE A 435 -15.68 19.94 -1.73
C ILE A 435 -16.86 19.47 -2.58
N GLU A 436 -16.90 19.88 -3.85
CA GLU A 436 -17.95 19.48 -4.79
C GLU A 436 -17.31 18.90 -6.05
N LEU A 437 -17.51 17.60 -6.27
CA LEU A 437 -17.04 16.85 -7.43
C LEU A 437 -18.24 16.42 -8.24
N ASP A 438 -18.50 17.16 -9.31
CA ASP A 438 -19.61 16.88 -10.22
C ASP A 438 -19.21 15.89 -11.32
N ARG A 439 -20.23 15.37 -12.02
CA ARG A 439 -20.08 14.40 -13.10
C ARG A 439 -19.10 14.84 -14.19
N GLU A 440 -19.05 16.13 -14.50
CA GLU A 440 -18.15 16.67 -15.53
C GLU A 440 -16.67 16.50 -15.17
N HIS A 441 -16.34 16.60 -13.87
CA HIS A 441 -14.95 16.61 -13.39
C HIS A 441 -14.43 15.22 -13.00
N CYS A 442 -15.31 14.24 -12.77
CA CYS A 442 -14.92 12.94 -12.20
C CYS A 442 -15.59 11.72 -12.88
N ASN A 443 -16.00 11.80 -14.15
CA ASN A 443 -16.77 10.74 -14.80
C ASN A 443 -16.08 9.36 -14.88
N SER A 444 -14.75 9.31 -14.84
CA SER A 444 -13.97 8.07 -14.98
C SER A 444 -13.44 7.51 -13.64
N LEU A 445 -13.78 8.16 -12.52
CA LEU A 445 -13.23 7.86 -11.21
C LEU A 445 -13.80 6.56 -10.63
N ILE A 446 -12.92 5.60 -10.33
CA ILE A 446 -13.27 4.30 -9.73
C ILE A 446 -13.07 4.33 -8.21
N GLN A 447 -12.02 5.02 -7.75
CA GLN A 447 -11.65 5.10 -6.34
C GLN A 447 -11.37 6.55 -5.92
N LEU A 448 -12.05 6.99 -4.85
CA LEU A 448 -11.83 8.28 -4.20
C LEU A 448 -11.47 8.08 -2.73
N THR A 449 -10.33 8.63 -2.32
CA THR A 449 -9.92 8.69 -0.92
C THR A 449 -9.68 10.14 -0.50
N ILE A 450 -10.39 10.62 0.52
CA ILE A 450 -10.18 11.92 1.14
C ILE A 450 -9.63 11.69 2.55
N ARG A 451 -8.43 12.20 2.83
CA ARG A 451 -7.74 12.03 4.11
C ARG A 451 -7.67 13.34 4.88
N ASP A 452 -7.42 13.20 6.18
CA ASP A 452 -7.15 14.26 7.14
C ASP A 452 -8.11 15.45 7.02
N VAL A 453 -9.39 15.14 6.85
CA VAL A 453 -10.46 16.14 6.76
C VAL A 453 -10.54 16.90 8.08
N GLY A 454 -10.17 18.17 8.03
CA GLY A 454 -10.27 19.09 9.15
C GLY A 454 -11.69 19.51 9.50
N MET A 455 -11.83 20.14 10.66
CA MET A 455 -13.11 20.63 11.20
C MET A 455 -13.68 21.86 10.43
N SER A 456 -12.96 22.36 9.43
CA SER A 456 -13.39 23.45 8.53
C SER A 456 -14.38 22.99 7.46
N LEU A 457 -14.43 21.69 7.16
CA LEU A 457 -15.30 21.15 6.11
C LEU A 457 -16.78 21.30 6.51
N SER A 458 -17.54 21.99 5.66
CA SER A 458 -18.98 22.24 5.81
C SER A 458 -19.83 21.44 4.84
N LYS A 459 -19.29 21.06 3.67
CA LYS A 459 -20.01 20.31 2.65
C LYS A 459 -19.07 19.46 1.80
N LEU A 460 -19.43 18.20 1.58
CA LEU A 460 -18.77 17.29 0.66
C LEU A 460 -19.82 16.65 -0.25
N LYS A 461 -19.81 16.97 -1.54
CA LYS A 461 -20.71 16.40 -2.54
C LYS A 461 -19.90 15.71 -3.62
N VAL A 462 -20.22 14.45 -3.91
CA VAL A 462 -19.58 13.66 -4.96
C VAL A 462 -20.66 13.04 -5.83
N ASP A 463 -20.76 13.45 -7.09
CA ASP A 463 -21.62 12.82 -8.11
C ASP A 463 -20.76 12.16 -9.19
N CYS A 464 -20.56 10.86 -9.06
CA CYS A 464 -19.72 10.07 -9.95
C CYS A 464 -20.37 8.72 -10.25
N PRO A 465 -20.89 8.48 -11.47
CA PRO A 465 -21.61 7.26 -11.80
C PRO A 465 -20.73 6.00 -11.78
N THR A 466 -19.42 6.14 -12.02
CA THR A 466 -18.44 5.04 -12.13
C THR A 466 -17.75 4.70 -10.80
N LEU A 467 -18.01 5.46 -9.74
CA LEU A 467 -17.37 5.29 -8.44
C LEU A 467 -17.74 3.95 -7.81
N GLU A 468 -16.73 3.13 -7.49
CA GLU A 468 -16.90 1.86 -6.81
C GLU A 468 -16.42 1.90 -5.36
N TYR A 469 -15.36 2.67 -5.08
CA TYR A 469 -14.72 2.75 -3.76
C TYR A 469 -14.64 4.19 -3.27
N PHE A 470 -15.21 4.45 -2.11
CA PHE A 470 -15.13 5.74 -1.44
C PHE A 470 -14.60 5.58 -0.03
N LYS A 471 -13.58 6.36 0.33
CA LYS A 471 -13.07 6.45 1.69
C LYS A 471 -12.91 7.91 2.08
N CYS A 472 -13.45 8.28 3.24
CA CYS A 472 -13.25 9.59 3.85
C CYS A 472 -12.83 9.41 5.30
N SER A 473 -11.73 10.03 5.71
CA SER A 473 -11.23 10.01 7.09
C SER A 473 -10.81 11.42 7.52
N GLY A 474 -11.11 11.78 8.77
CA GLY A 474 -10.76 13.09 9.31
C GLY A 474 -10.57 13.08 10.82
N ASP A 475 -10.64 14.29 11.39
CA ASP A 475 -10.39 14.53 12.81
C ASP A 475 -11.60 14.23 13.72
N VAL A 476 -11.33 13.50 14.81
CA VAL A 476 -12.32 13.23 15.86
C VAL A 476 -12.65 14.53 16.61
N PHE A 477 -13.94 14.74 16.93
CA PHE A 477 -14.37 15.89 17.72
C PHE A 477 -13.67 15.90 19.10
N PRO A 478 -12.97 16.98 19.49
CA PRO A 478 -12.25 17.03 20.75
C PRO A 478 -13.22 16.99 21.95
N LYS A 479 -13.00 16.05 22.88
CA LYS A 479 -13.87 15.82 24.06
C LYS A 479 -14.01 17.01 25.02
N LYS A 480 -13.17 18.05 24.91
CA LYS A 480 -13.14 19.21 25.81
C LYS A 480 -12.80 20.47 25.01
N GLN A 481 -13.79 21.27 24.60
CA GLN A 481 -13.57 22.67 24.26
C GLN A 481 -14.27 23.58 25.27
N LYS A 482 -13.47 24.46 25.89
CA LYS A 482 -13.90 25.40 26.92
C LYS A 482 -14.37 26.74 26.37
N ASN A 483 -14.18 27.10 25.09
CA ASN A 483 -14.54 28.43 24.58
C ASN A 483 -15.00 28.41 23.11
N SER A 484 -16.24 28.90 22.93
CA SER A 484 -16.93 29.46 21.76
C SER A 484 -16.17 29.70 20.44
N LYS A 485 -16.07 28.66 19.59
CA LYS A 485 -16.29 28.83 18.14
C LYS A 485 -17.24 27.73 17.69
N SER A 486 -18.39 28.10 17.11
CA SER A 486 -19.30 27.12 16.54
C SER A 486 -18.61 26.46 15.35
N VAL A 487 -18.10 25.24 15.55
CA VAL A 487 -17.63 24.39 14.46
C VAL A 487 -18.78 24.28 13.44
N ALA A 488 -18.56 24.59 12.16
CA ALA A 488 -19.60 24.38 11.14
C ALA A 488 -19.88 22.88 11.03
N GLY A 489 -21.14 22.47 10.90
CA GLY A 489 -21.44 21.07 10.65
C GLY A 489 -21.20 20.71 9.17
N CYS A 490 -20.89 19.45 8.91
CA CYS A 490 -20.54 18.93 7.59
C CYS A 490 -21.68 18.08 7.01
N ASP A 491 -22.15 18.43 5.82
CA ASP A 491 -23.09 17.61 5.05
C ASP A 491 -22.35 16.85 3.94
N ILE A 492 -22.43 15.52 3.97
CA ILE A 492 -21.78 14.61 3.02
C ILE A 492 -22.85 13.98 2.12
N GLU A 493 -22.73 14.15 0.81
CA GLU A 493 -23.63 13.61 -0.20
C GLU A 493 -22.83 12.85 -1.26
N ILE A 494 -23.15 11.57 -1.47
CA ILE A 494 -22.47 10.69 -2.44
C ILE A 494 -23.52 10.12 -3.39
N SER A 495 -23.33 10.30 -4.70
CA SER A 495 -24.17 9.79 -5.78
C SER A 495 -23.32 8.95 -6.73
N ALA A 496 -23.66 7.67 -6.89
CA ALA A 496 -22.94 6.74 -7.78
C ALA A 496 -23.83 5.57 -8.20
N ASN A 497 -23.54 4.89 -9.31
CA ASN A 497 -24.39 3.77 -9.76
C ASN A 497 -24.21 2.52 -8.88
N SER A 498 -22.97 2.05 -8.72
CA SER A 498 -22.67 0.76 -8.09
C SER A 498 -21.48 0.86 -7.12
N LEU A 499 -21.78 1.00 -5.83
CA LEU A 499 -20.77 1.18 -4.78
C LEU A 499 -20.36 -0.18 -4.17
N LYS A 500 -19.11 -0.61 -4.39
CA LYS A 500 -18.57 -1.80 -3.73
C LYS A 500 -18.25 -1.54 -2.27
N LYS A 501 -17.71 -0.36 -1.95
CA LYS A 501 -17.34 -0.03 -0.56
C LYS A 501 -17.38 1.48 -0.31
N VAL A 502 -18.11 1.89 0.71
CA VAL A 502 -18.12 3.26 1.24
C VAL A 502 -17.65 3.21 2.68
N GLN A 503 -16.62 3.97 3.01
CA GLN A 503 -16.10 4.07 4.37
C GLN A 503 -15.96 5.53 4.79
N ILE A 504 -16.61 5.89 5.90
CA ILE A 504 -16.55 7.21 6.49
C ILE A 504 -16.08 7.03 7.94
N PHE A 505 -14.91 7.61 8.26
CA PHE A 505 -14.25 7.45 9.55
C PHE A 505 -14.04 8.80 10.23
N ASP A 506 -14.48 8.89 11.48
CA ASP A 506 -14.03 9.89 12.44
C ASP A 506 -14.20 11.36 12.01
N ILE A 507 -15.22 11.67 11.18
CA ILE A 507 -15.51 13.04 10.78
C ILE A 507 -16.28 13.75 11.91
N GLY A 508 -15.56 14.39 12.83
CA GLY A 508 -16.12 15.00 14.04
C GLY A 508 -17.19 16.08 13.80
N SER A 509 -17.26 16.68 12.62
CA SER A 509 -18.25 17.69 12.25
C SER A 509 -19.46 17.15 11.46
N ALA A 510 -19.53 15.86 11.13
CA ALA A 510 -20.58 15.33 10.26
C ALA A 510 -22.00 15.46 10.86
N ASN A 511 -22.84 16.26 10.20
CA ASN A 511 -24.26 16.43 10.53
C ASN A 511 -25.14 15.48 9.74
N ARG A 512 -24.83 15.28 8.45
CA ARG A 512 -25.63 14.49 7.53
C ARG A 512 -24.74 13.69 6.59
N VAL A 513 -25.08 12.42 6.40
CA VAL A 513 -24.47 11.53 5.40
C VAL A 513 -25.60 10.99 4.53
N THR A 514 -25.62 11.40 3.27
CA THR A 514 -26.58 10.96 2.27
C THR A 514 -25.87 10.18 1.17
N VAL A 515 -26.35 8.96 0.87
CA VAL A 515 -25.82 8.11 -0.20
C VAL A 515 -26.94 7.76 -1.17
N HIS A 516 -26.77 8.09 -2.44
CA HIS A 516 -27.67 7.79 -3.55
C HIS A 516 -27.00 6.78 -4.49
N CYS A 517 -27.60 5.61 -4.68
CA CYS A 517 -27.07 4.62 -5.60
C CYS A 517 -28.13 3.67 -6.20
N ILE A 518 -27.71 2.83 -7.15
CA ILE A 518 -28.51 1.70 -7.62
C ILE A 518 -28.26 0.50 -6.71
N GLU A 519 -26.99 0.19 -6.50
CA GLU A 519 -26.54 -0.91 -5.64
C GLU A 519 -25.36 -0.48 -4.75
N ALA A 520 -25.35 -0.96 -3.51
CA ALA A 520 -24.21 -0.82 -2.60
C ALA A 520 -23.91 -2.16 -1.92
N HIS A 521 -22.66 -2.62 -1.91
CA HIS A 521 -22.27 -3.86 -1.21
C HIS A 521 -21.93 -3.63 0.26
N MET A 522 -21.18 -2.57 0.58
CA MET A 522 -20.77 -2.27 1.95
C MET A 522 -20.76 -0.76 2.19
N ILE A 523 -21.46 -0.32 3.24
CA ILE A 523 -21.44 1.07 3.72
C ILE A 523 -21.05 1.04 5.19
N GLN A 524 -19.93 1.65 5.52
CA GLN A 524 -19.40 1.73 6.89
C GLN A 524 -19.28 3.19 7.29
N VAL A 525 -19.98 3.56 8.36
CA VAL A 525 -19.87 4.87 9.00
C VAL A 525 -19.44 4.63 10.45
N THR A 526 -18.27 5.13 10.79
CA THR A 526 -17.66 4.97 12.11
C THR A 526 -17.21 6.34 12.62
N GLY A 527 -17.44 6.62 13.89
CA GLY A 527 -16.88 7.80 14.53
C GLY A 527 -17.57 8.16 15.82
N LEU A 528 -17.01 9.12 16.56
CA LEU A 528 -17.56 9.61 17.82
C LEU A 528 -18.23 10.97 17.63
N GLN A 529 -19.56 11.01 17.70
CA GLN A 529 -20.35 12.24 17.56
C GLN A 529 -20.82 12.76 18.93
N PRO A 530 -20.70 14.08 19.21
CA PRO A 530 -21.21 14.65 20.45
C PRO A 530 -22.74 14.60 20.48
N TRP A 531 -23.32 14.35 21.67
CA TRP A 531 -24.78 14.29 21.85
C TRP A 531 -25.54 15.52 21.38
N GLN A 532 -24.89 16.68 21.38
CA GLN A 532 -25.44 17.95 20.95
C GLN A 532 -25.64 18.03 19.43
N ARG A 533 -24.94 17.19 18.65
CA ARG A 533 -25.01 17.13 17.18
C ARG A 533 -25.17 15.69 16.71
N PRO A 534 -26.40 15.18 16.76
CA PRO A 534 -26.65 13.81 16.34
C PRO A 534 -26.64 13.71 14.80
N LEU A 535 -25.98 12.67 14.29
CA LEU A 535 -25.80 12.41 12.86
C LEU A 535 -27.11 11.98 12.20
N ILE A 536 -27.37 12.53 11.03
CA ILE A 536 -28.43 12.09 10.12
C ILE A 536 -27.81 11.19 9.04
N VAL A 537 -28.32 9.98 8.86
CA VAL A 537 -27.85 9.04 7.83
C VAL A 537 -29.01 8.74 6.89
N GLU A 538 -28.86 9.02 5.60
CA GLU A 538 -29.88 8.78 4.57
C GLU A 538 -29.28 7.92 3.45
N LEU A 539 -29.74 6.67 3.35
CA LEU A 539 -29.29 5.73 2.32
C LEU A 539 -30.43 5.49 1.34
N ASN A 540 -30.25 5.88 0.09
CA ASN A 540 -31.22 5.75 -0.98
C ASN A 540 -30.63 4.87 -2.09
N ALA A 541 -30.95 3.57 -2.07
CA ALA A 541 -30.50 2.61 -3.07
C ALA A 541 -31.68 2.01 -3.82
N SER A 542 -31.76 2.17 -5.15
CA SER A 542 -32.96 1.75 -5.89
C SER A 542 -33.19 0.22 -5.92
N ARG A 543 -32.13 -0.59 -5.79
CA ARG A 543 -32.21 -2.07 -5.86
C ARG A 543 -31.72 -2.81 -4.61
N ARG A 544 -30.48 -2.61 -4.17
CA ARG A 544 -29.94 -3.42 -3.06
C ARG A 544 -28.90 -2.69 -2.23
N VAL A 545 -28.97 -2.89 -0.93
CA VAL A 545 -27.89 -2.58 0.01
C VAL A 545 -27.41 -3.88 0.66
N GLY A 546 -26.13 -4.17 0.56
CA GLY A 546 -25.51 -5.34 1.16
C GLY A 546 -25.40 -5.18 2.67
N THR A 547 -24.23 -4.78 3.16
CA THR A 547 -23.98 -4.59 4.59
C THR A 547 -23.83 -3.13 4.96
N VAL A 548 -24.60 -2.68 5.95
CA VAL A 548 -24.48 -1.35 6.57
C VAL A 548 -23.93 -1.49 7.97
N PHE A 549 -22.77 -0.89 8.23
CA PHE A 549 -22.12 -0.83 9.54
C PHE A 549 -22.18 0.59 10.09
N LEU A 550 -22.85 0.77 11.23
CA LEU A 550 -22.90 2.02 11.98
C LEU A 550 -22.24 1.80 13.34
N THR A 551 -21.07 2.40 13.57
CA THR A 551 -20.24 2.10 14.75
C THR A 551 -19.87 3.35 15.53
N GLY A 552 -20.17 3.38 16.83
CA GLY A 552 -19.76 4.45 17.76
C GLY A 552 -20.51 5.78 17.63
N LEU A 553 -21.57 5.83 16.81
CA LEU A 553 -22.24 7.06 16.42
C LEU A 553 -23.34 7.49 17.40
N THR A 554 -23.59 8.80 17.49
CA THR A 554 -24.82 9.35 18.06
C THR A 554 -25.79 9.66 16.94
N ILE A 555 -26.81 8.82 16.74
CA ILE A 555 -27.73 8.88 15.60
C ILE A 555 -28.96 9.72 15.97
N GLY A 556 -29.27 10.71 15.15
CA GLY A 556 -30.48 11.52 15.25
C GLY A 556 -31.60 10.97 14.40
N LEU A 557 -31.28 10.67 13.14
CA LEU A 557 -32.23 10.14 12.17
C LEU A 557 -31.49 9.22 11.20
N ALA A 558 -31.94 7.97 11.06
CA ALA A 558 -31.48 7.06 10.02
C ALA A 558 -32.64 6.74 9.07
N ILE A 559 -32.49 7.05 7.79
CA ILE A 559 -33.45 6.72 6.73
C ILE A 559 -32.77 5.73 5.79
N ILE A 560 -33.32 4.54 5.62
CA ILE A 560 -32.85 3.57 4.63
C ILE A 560 -34.00 3.27 3.67
N ASN A 561 -33.84 3.69 2.43
CA ASN A 561 -34.77 3.47 1.32
C ASN A 561 -34.10 2.54 0.32
N SER A 562 -34.47 1.26 0.33
CA SER A 562 -34.02 0.28 -0.66
C SER A 562 -34.97 -0.90 -0.76
N THR A 563 -35.05 -1.59 -1.88
CA THR A 563 -35.92 -2.77 -1.98
C THR A 563 -35.46 -3.88 -1.04
N ASP A 564 -34.16 -4.21 -1.04
CA ASP A 564 -33.59 -5.30 -0.22
C ASP A 564 -32.33 -4.84 0.53
N VAL A 565 -32.26 -5.20 1.81
CA VAL A 565 -31.08 -4.97 2.67
C VAL A 565 -30.58 -6.31 3.19
N ASP A 566 -29.32 -6.68 2.96
CA ASP A 566 -28.80 -7.94 3.50
C ASP A 566 -28.56 -7.83 5.01
N TYR A 567 -27.64 -6.97 5.44
CA TYR A 567 -27.24 -6.88 6.84
C TYR A 567 -27.15 -5.43 7.32
N LEU A 568 -27.79 -5.12 8.44
CA LEU A 568 -27.64 -3.86 9.15
C LEU A 568 -27.08 -4.13 10.54
N ILE A 569 -25.88 -3.61 10.81
CA ILE A 569 -25.15 -3.82 12.06
C ILE A 569 -24.93 -2.45 12.70
N ILE A 570 -25.52 -2.28 13.88
CA ILE A 570 -25.41 -1.07 14.69
C ILE A 570 -24.68 -1.44 15.97
N GLU A 571 -23.49 -0.87 16.16
CA GLU A 571 -22.59 -1.23 17.24
C GLU A 571 -22.16 0.00 18.05
N ASN A 572 -22.20 -0.08 19.38
CA ASN A 572 -21.76 1.00 20.28
C ASN A 572 -22.42 2.37 19.97
N CYS A 573 -23.61 2.38 19.37
CA CYS A 573 -24.30 3.62 19.00
C CYS A 573 -25.25 4.10 20.10
N SER A 574 -25.59 5.39 20.05
CA SER A 574 -26.62 6.00 20.88
C SER A 574 -27.67 6.71 20.03
N LEU A 575 -28.90 6.83 20.53
CA LEU A 575 -29.99 7.54 19.85
C LEU A 575 -30.27 8.86 20.55
N ALA A 576 -30.25 9.97 19.82
CA ALA A 576 -30.63 11.26 20.37
C ALA A 576 -32.15 11.31 20.63
N HIS A 577 -32.55 11.61 21.87
CA HIS A 577 -33.96 11.78 22.21
C HIS A 577 -34.47 13.12 21.68
N LYS A 578 -35.13 13.12 20.51
CA LYS A 578 -36.00 14.21 20.09
C LYS A 578 -37.45 13.83 20.40
N ASN A 579 -38.12 14.64 21.21
CA ASN A 579 -39.51 14.41 21.64
C ASN A 579 -40.41 14.01 20.46
N LYS A 580 -41.02 12.82 20.55
CA LYS A 580 -42.08 12.28 19.68
C LYS A 580 -41.74 11.94 18.21
N GLN A 581 -40.50 12.00 17.74
CA GLN A 581 -40.14 11.57 16.37
C GLN A 581 -39.43 10.21 16.32
N ARG A 582 -39.70 9.42 15.27
CA ARG A 582 -39.02 8.14 15.00
C ARG A 582 -37.60 8.41 14.48
N ASN A 583 -36.60 7.96 15.22
CA ASN A 583 -35.18 8.12 14.89
C ASN A 583 -34.68 7.18 13.79
N MET A 584 -35.42 6.11 13.48
CA MET A 584 -35.09 5.21 12.36
C MET A 584 -36.32 4.98 11.49
N ARG A 585 -36.14 5.07 10.17
CA ARG A 585 -37.19 4.92 9.17
C ARG A 585 -36.67 4.03 8.05
N PHE A 586 -37.33 2.91 7.84
CA PHE A 586 -36.96 1.94 6.83
C PHE A 586 -38.07 1.87 5.80
N LYS A 587 -37.74 2.13 4.54
CA LYS A 587 -38.62 1.84 3.39
C LYS A 587 -37.97 0.72 2.60
N CYS A 588 -38.17 -0.50 3.07
CA CYS A 588 -37.67 -1.71 2.41
C CYS A 588 -38.67 -2.86 2.42
N LYS A 589 -38.52 -3.76 1.45
CA LYS A 589 -39.31 -5.00 1.37
C LYS A 589 -38.71 -6.08 2.28
N THR A 590 -37.40 -6.23 2.29
CA THR A 590 -36.72 -7.27 3.07
C THR A 590 -35.46 -6.77 3.78
N ILE A 591 -35.22 -7.29 4.99
CA ILE A 591 -33.95 -7.20 5.72
C ILE A 591 -33.53 -8.63 6.11
N ARG A 592 -32.39 -9.15 5.64
CA ARG A 592 -31.97 -10.52 6.01
C ARG A 592 -31.41 -10.61 7.44
N GLY A 593 -30.70 -9.60 7.89
CA GLY A 593 -30.10 -9.56 9.22
C GLY A 593 -30.06 -8.16 9.80
N LEU A 594 -30.55 -7.98 11.01
CA LEU A 594 -30.43 -6.76 11.80
C LEU A 594 -29.76 -7.10 13.14
N SER A 595 -28.64 -6.47 13.44
CA SER A 595 -27.89 -6.68 14.69
C SER A 595 -27.69 -5.37 15.45
N LEU A 596 -28.15 -5.33 16.70
CA LEU A 596 -27.86 -4.27 17.66
C LEU A 596 -26.86 -4.81 18.70
N LEU A 597 -25.65 -4.26 18.72
CA LEU A 597 -24.56 -4.74 19.56
C LEU A 597 -24.09 -3.64 20.51
N ARG A 598 -24.05 -3.91 21.81
CA ARG A 598 -23.46 -3.01 22.84
C ARG A 598 -24.01 -1.57 22.82
N CYS A 599 -25.26 -1.39 22.42
CA CYS A 599 -25.88 -0.06 22.29
C CYS A 599 -26.45 0.42 23.64
N SER A 600 -25.60 0.62 24.64
CA SER A 600 -25.98 1.07 25.99
C SER A 600 -26.56 2.48 26.02
N GLY A 601 -26.36 3.30 24.98
CA GLY A 601 -26.96 4.64 24.87
C GLY A 601 -28.42 4.64 24.38
N MET A 602 -28.98 3.50 23.98
CA MET A 602 -30.32 3.40 23.39
C MET A 602 -31.36 2.99 24.43
N LYS A 603 -32.40 3.81 24.64
CA LYS A 603 -33.51 3.52 25.56
C LYS A 603 -34.73 2.90 24.89
N SER A 604 -35.00 3.27 23.63
CA SER A 604 -36.10 2.73 22.85
C SER A 604 -35.67 2.49 21.40
N PHE A 605 -36.20 1.43 20.79
CA PHE A 605 -35.94 1.07 19.40
C PHE A 605 -37.24 0.70 18.69
N ASN A 606 -37.49 1.33 17.54
CA ASN A 606 -38.69 1.11 16.75
C ASN A 606 -38.31 0.68 15.32
N LEU A 607 -38.87 -0.42 14.84
CA LEU A 607 -38.63 -1.00 13.52
C LEU A 607 -39.97 -1.33 12.85
N HIS A 608 -40.25 -0.68 11.72
CA HIS A 608 -41.45 -0.97 10.91
C HIS A 608 -41.02 -1.31 9.49
N VAL A 609 -41.09 -2.58 9.11
CA VAL A 609 -40.68 -3.09 7.79
C VAL A 609 -41.55 -4.28 7.41
N SER A 610 -41.64 -4.64 6.13
CA SER A 610 -42.50 -5.78 5.75
C SER A 610 -41.89 -7.14 6.13
N CYS A 611 -40.59 -7.37 5.96
CA CYS A 611 -39.94 -8.64 6.30
C CYS A 611 -38.57 -8.43 6.95
N VAL A 612 -38.30 -9.15 8.04
CA VAL A 612 -36.96 -9.30 8.66
C VAL A 612 -36.68 -10.77 8.88
N GLU A 613 -35.60 -11.32 8.33
CA GLU A 613 -35.29 -12.74 8.55
C GLU A 613 -34.66 -12.95 9.94
N ASN A 614 -33.57 -12.26 10.26
CA ASN A 614 -32.88 -12.43 11.53
C ASN A 614 -32.74 -11.10 12.29
N LEU A 615 -33.18 -11.07 13.55
CA LEU A 615 -32.96 -9.95 14.47
C LEU A 615 -32.11 -10.42 15.65
N SER A 616 -30.97 -9.76 15.88
CA SER A 616 -30.08 -10.02 17.01
C SER A 616 -29.91 -8.75 17.85
N ILE A 617 -30.10 -8.84 19.16
CA ILE A 617 -29.87 -7.78 20.13
C ILE A 617 -28.95 -8.33 21.21
N ASP A 618 -27.78 -7.74 21.38
CA ASP A 618 -26.74 -8.23 22.27
C ASP A 618 -26.17 -7.08 23.12
N SER A 619 -26.11 -7.27 24.44
CA SER A 619 -25.41 -6.38 25.38
C SER A 619 -25.96 -4.93 25.39
N CYS A 620 -27.26 -4.75 25.13
CA CYS A 620 -27.94 -3.45 25.14
C CYS A 620 -28.56 -3.15 26.52
N SER A 621 -27.72 -2.76 27.49
CA SER A 621 -28.11 -2.68 28.91
C SER A 621 -29.26 -1.72 29.25
N ASN A 622 -29.43 -0.62 28.51
CA ASN A 622 -30.43 0.41 28.81
C ASN A 622 -31.67 0.37 27.90
N LEU A 623 -31.78 -0.60 27.00
CA LEU A 623 -32.90 -0.71 26.07
C LEU A 623 -34.15 -1.21 26.81
N ARG A 624 -35.19 -0.37 26.93
CA ARG A 624 -36.42 -0.66 27.68
C ARG A 624 -37.63 -0.88 26.77
N ASP A 625 -37.74 -0.09 25.71
CA ASP A 625 -38.88 -0.16 24.80
C ASP A 625 -38.46 -0.74 23.43
N LEU A 626 -39.17 -1.77 23.00
CA LEU A 626 -39.01 -2.39 21.67
C LEU A 626 -40.36 -2.38 20.95
N ASP A 627 -40.43 -1.70 19.80
CA ASP A 627 -41.61 -1.65 18.92
C ASP A 627 -41.23 -2.18 17.55
N ILE A 628 -41.54 -3.46 17.28
CA ILE A 628 -41.25 -4.13 16.01
C ILE A 628 -42.57 -4.45 15.32
N SER A 629 -42.82 -3.84 14.18
CA SER A 629 -43.90 -4.23 13.27
C SER A 629 -43.29 -4.81 12.01
N ALA A 630 -43.35 -6.14 11.88
CA ALA A 630 -42.93 -6.84 10.68
C ALA A 630 -43.96 -7.91 10.30
N SER A 631 -44.37 -7.94 9.03
CA SER A 631 -45.35 -8.94 8.57
C SER A 631 -44.78 -10.37 8.52
N ARG A 632 -43.45 -10.49 8.46
CA ARG A 632 -42.69 -11.74 8.52
C ARG A 632 -41.41 -11.53 9.32
N LEU A 633 -41.25 -12.30 10.39
CA LEU A 633 -40.08 -12.32 11.27
C LEU A 633 -39.70 -13.78 11.52
N HIS A 634 -38.51 -14.22 11.10
CA HIS A 634 -38.11 -15.63 11.18
C HIS A 634 -37.37 -16.00 12.48
N CYS A 635 -36.42 -15.17 12.91
CA CYS A 635 -35.61 -15.45 14.10
C CYS A 635 -35.34 -14.17 14.91
N ILE A 636 -35.50 -14.26 16.23
CA ILE A 636 -35.13 -13.21 17.19
C ILE A 636 -34.16 -13.80 18.21
N ARG A 637 -33.04 -13.13 18.43
CA ARG A 637 -32.05 -13.48 19.45
C ARG A 637 -31.79 -12.28 20.36
N ILE A 638 -32.02 -12.42 21.66
CA ILE A 638 -31.77 -11.38 22.67
C ILE A 638 -30.81 -11.94 23.72
N ILE A 639 -29.65 -11.29 23.89
CA ILE A 639 -28.59 -11.70 24.81
C ILE A 639 -28.17 -10.49 25.67
N ASP A 640 -27.95 -10.72 26.96
CA ASP A 640 -27.38 -9.74 27.91
C ASP A 640 -28.09 -8.36 27.91
N CYS A 641 -29.43 -8.38 27.87
CA CYS A 641 -30.30 -7.21 27.90
C CYS A 641 -31.26 -7.26 29.12
N PRO A 642 -30.85 -6.76 30.31
CA PRO A 642 -31.58 -6.96 31.58
C PRO A 642 -32.99 -6.37 31.59
N HIS A 643 -33.24 -5.27 30.85
CA HIS A 643 -34.55 -4.65 30.78
C HIS A 643 -35.51 -5.30 29.76
N LEU A 644 -35.01 -6.20 28.90
CA LEU A 644 -35.79 -6.96 27.92
C LEU A 644 -35.94 -8.44 28.31
N GLU A 645 -35.49 -8.83 29.51
CA GLU A 645 -35.67 -10.18 30.06
C GLU A 645 -37.12 -10.71 30.00
N PRO A 646 -38.18 -9.91 30.28
CA PRO A 646 -39.57 -10.38 30.17
C PRO A 646 -39.97 -10.77 28.73
N VAL A 647 -39.42 -10.06 27.73
CA VAL A 647 -39.65 -10.36 26.30
C VAL A 647 -38.89 -11.63 25.90
N ASN A 648 -37.71 -11.84 26.47
CA ASN A 648 -36.91 -13.04 26.25
C ASN A 648 -37.56 -14.29 26.87
N GLU A 649 -38.28 -14.14 28.00
CA GLU A 649 -39.08 -15.22 28.59
C GLU A 649 -40.32 -15.57 27.74
N MET A 650 -40.99 -14.57 27.14
CA MET A 650 -42.11 -14.80 26.21
C MET A 650 -41.68 -15.41 24.86
N LEU A 651 -40.40 -15.30 24.49
CA LEU A 651 -39.83 -15.82 23.25
C LEU A 651 -39.13 -17.19 23.40
N LYS A 652 -39.11 -17.78 24.60
CA LYS A 652 -38.59 -19.14 24.80
C LYS A 652 -39.58 -20.21 24.31
N PRO A 653 -39.08 -21.37 23.84
CA PRO A 653 -39.53 -21.97 22.60
C PRO A 653 -40.49 -23.14 22.80
N GLU A 654 -41.75 -22.95 22.41
CA GLU A 654 -42.48 -24.00 21.70
C GLU A 654 -42.71 -23.49 20.28
N LEU A 655 -42.06 -24.14 19.31
CA LEU A 655 -42.42 -24.23 17.89
C LEU A 655 -43.45 -23.18 17.39
N TYR A 656 -43.04 -21.93 17.20
CA TYR A 656 -43.77 -21.04 16.32
C TYR A 656 -43.24 -21.19 14.90
N ASP A 657 -43.85 -22.10 14.14
CA ASP A 657 -43.88 -22.09 12.66
C ASP A 657 -44.85 -20.99 12.16
N GLY A 658 -45.00 -19.91 12.94
CA GLY A 658 -46.05 -18.91 12.82
C GLY A 658 -45.47 -17.52 12.71
N ARG A 659 -45.91 -16.78 11.69
CA ARG A 659 -45.59 -15.37 11.44
C ARG A 659 -45.83 -14.54 12.70
N ILE A 660 -44.78 -14.01 13.32
CA ILE A 660 -44.91 -12.94 14.32
C ILE A 660 -45.17 -11.65 13.56
N SER A 661 -46.43 -11.21 13.50
CA SER A 661 -46.86 -10.06 12.67
C SER A 661 -46.66 -8.69 13.33
N SER A 662 -46.45 -8.64 14.65
CA SER A 662 -46.17 -7.41 15.40
C SER A 662 -45.79 -7.72 16.85
N LEU A 663 -44.78 -7.04 17.38
CA LEU A 663 -44.30 -7.16 18.75
C LEU A 663 -44.09 -5.75 19.31
N CYS A 664 -45.06 -5.24 20.08
CA CYS A 664 -45.02 -3.90 20.70
C CYS A 664 -44.99 -4.07 22.22
N VAL A 665 -43.86 -3.72 22.85
CA VAL A 665 -43.64 -3.93 24.30
C VAL A 665 -44.24 -2.77 25.14
N ARG A 666 -44.67 -1.68 24.50
CA ARG A 666 -45.21 -0.49 25.18
C ARG A 666 -46.46 -0.75 26.04
N ASP A 667 -47.31 -1.70 25.63
CA ASP A 667 -48.57 -1.98 26.33
C ASP A 667 -48.45 -3.08 27.41
N LEU A 668 -47.29 -3.77 27.47
CA LEU A 668 -47.03 -4.84 28.45
C LEU A 668 -46.57 -4.29 29.82
N VAL A 669 -46.09 -3.05 29.88
CA VAL A 669 -45.64 -2.41 31.14
C VAL A 669 -46.77 -1.64 31.85
N ILE A 670 -47.91 -1.39 31.18
CA ILE A 670 -49.07 -0.70 31.78
C ILE A 670 -50.05 -1.69 32.46
N LYS A 671 -49.83 -2.99 32.34
CA LYS A 671 -50.50 -4.02 33.15
C LYS A 671 -49.48 -4.79 34.00
N LYS A 672 -48.93 -4.15 35.02
CA LYS A 672 -48.44 -4.81 36.23
C LYS A 672 -48.86 -4.02 37.45
#